data_AF-A0A258FHM6-F1
#
_entry.id   AF-A0A258FHM6-F1
#
_cell.length_a   1.000
_cell.length_b   1.000
_cell.length_c   1.000
_cell.angle_alpha   90.00
_cell.angle_beta   90.00
_cell.angle_gamma   90.00
#
_symmetry.space_group_name_H-M   'P 1'
#
loop_
_entity.id
_entity.type
_entity.pdbx_description
1 polymer ?
#
loop_
_entity_poly.entity_id
_entity_poly.type
_entity_poly.pdbx_seq_one_letter_code
_entity_poly.pdbx_strand_id
1 'polypeptide(L)'
;MSASGVSDPIRAVQYLRMSDSQQHYSLARQTEINAAFATRQGYAIIRTYTDEAVSGVSIRSRHGMMALINDVLASPDFEAIIVADVTRWGRFQDSDEASHYEFICREAGVDVIYSSELFANDGSPAASVLKGVRRAMAAEFSRSLSTRTKAGNRQALLFGGCLGGKAPYGFAKIAVDPAAARAELQAGAVDPARLRRPLRYEWSNAEEVSVVRRIFRQFVREGRSALEIARGLDRNGVKHREATWTSARVGAVLDNTLTAGILTFAKSVNHLGDRIKLPATQWSRVRHLRPMVSLKVFQDAATRRAARVRQNHTDTELINALRCLGDAHGVLSHSLVARRGLVAPSVYTRRFGSLRRAFDLAGETRSTGRRTWRKEDLTWAKVRPALERRLAEEGHLSIRVIDGCDDLPNSNTLRRRFGPLEALYPAVGEMRTRTERLQHAQARRARRVPDAVGVGAPRAANRWVSVKPVTAHPAQQAGPLLIVDCGPAQALSRPAPPPVPIASVPRVLRPAAQYIRMSTRQQKTSIGLQMQAIADYCASHGYEIVRTYIDAGRSGLSTRGRTGLMALLADVVDDPEYSSVIVFDVSRWGRYQDPDEAAHYEFLCRSSGVAVRYCSEPATSKPTADSAIVTSVQRLLAAEFSRQRSADVRSGQKLRRDSGLWPGGNVPFGFSRASSPPGDDEPRVLAREERKPKGATSVRVVWGPPEEVAAVRRVFELFVDEVQSAVAAAATLNGEDRPTRWGQSWTARRVRSILRNELVIGVLALGRREILLGETSPIRPRDAWSRRTVLPPMIDPGVFSEAQARLDGDGPRRVTDALLLAELRRLLAQHTRLDRSLVESFGRFAVRRYVVRFGSLQAAIRQVGFVRIDRDRQNSEPLDNETVKIRLRRILKETGHLSVALINRRGDIPCAATLRKQFGSMDALYEQIGYPTDRAEQMRRAWASRRARAAGGDGA
;
A
#
# COMPACT_ATOMS: atom_id res chain seq x y z
N MET A 1 -2.04 59.81 -5.93
CA MET A 1 -3.37 59.16 -5.93
C MET A 1 -3.67 58.71 -7.35
N SER A 2 -3.70 57.40 -7.57
CA SER A 2 -4.45 56.72 -8.63
C SER A 2 -4.41 55.23 -8.31
N ALA A 3 -5.46 54.77 -7.62
CA ALA A 3 -5.67 53.36 -7.32
C ALA A 3 -5.95 52.62 -8.64
N SER A 4 -4.98 51.82 -9.09
CA SER A 4 -5.19 50.84 -10.14
C SER A 4 -6.20 49.80 -9.65
N GLY A 5 -7.32 49.67 -10.38
CA GLY A 5 -8.45 48.82 -10.02
C GLY A 5 -8.06 47.40 -9.68
N VAL A 6 -8.35 46.98 -8.45
CA VAL A 6 -8.40 45.57 -8.07
C VAL A 6 -9.74 45.06 -8.59
N SER A 7 -9.72 44.29 -9.68
CA SER A 7 -10.89 43.57 -10.16
C SER A 7 -11.42 42.67 -9.03
N ASP A 8 -12.74 42.63 -8.85
CA ASP A 8 -13.36 41.72 -7.88
C ASP A 8 -12.91 40.27 -8.16
N PRO A 9 -12.61 39.49 -7.11
CA PRO A 9 -12.09 38.13 -7.28
C PRO A 9 -13.16 37.23 -7.90
N ILE A 10 -12.76 36.46 -8.91
CA ILE A 10 -13.66 35.56 -9.65
C ILE A 10 -14.22 34.51 -8.68
N ARG A 11 -15.54 34.37 -8.64
CA ARG A 11 -16.22 33.45 -7.73
C ARG A 11 -15.97 32.01 -8.19
N ALA A 12 -15.38 31.20 -7.32
CA ALA A 12 -15.04 29.82 -7.60
C ALA A 12 -15.59 28.87 -6.53
N VAL A 13 -15.84 27.62 -6.90
CA VAL A 13 -16.11 26.53 -5.96
C VAL A 13 -14.94 25.55 -5.97
N GLN A 14 -14.78 24.77 -4.91
CA GLN A 14 -13.77 23.70 -4.89
C GLN A 14 -14.40 22.32 -4.78
N TYR A 15 -13.81 21.35 -5.48
CA TYR A 15 -14.18 19.95 -5.39
C TYR A 15 -13.05 19.10 -4.82
N LEU A 16 -13.36 18.36 -3.75
CA LEU A 16 -12.40 17.56 -2.99
C LEU A 16 -12.85 16.09 -2.96
N ARG A 17 -11.91 15.18 -3.19
CA ARG A 17 -12.21 13.74 -3.17
C ARG A 17 -11.12 12.92 -2.48
N MET A 18 -11.55 11.92 -1.71
CA MET A 18 -10.68 10.92 -1.09
C MET A 18 -11.11 9.51 -1.51
N SER A 19 -10.18 8.65 -1.92
CA SER A 19 -10.51 7.30 -2.42
C SER A 19 -10.64 6.21 -1.34
N ASP A 20 -10.17 6.47 -0.11
CA ASP A 20 -10.14 5.50 1.00
C ASP A 20 -10.21 6.25 2.34
N SER A 21 -11.14 5.86 3.23
CA SER A 21 -11.37 6.49 4.53
C SER A 21 -10.15 6.49 5.45
N GLN A 22 -9.17 5.61 5.21
CA GLN A 22 -7.90 5.62 5.97
C GLN A 22 -6.97 6.81 5.61
N GLN A 23 -7.34 7.62 4.62
CA GLN A 23 -6.56 8.76 4.12
C GLN A 23 -7.09 10.11 4.64
N HIS A 24 -7.41 10.21 5.94
CA HIS A 24 -7.96 11.41 6.61
C HIS A 24 -7.26 12.73 6.23
N TYR A 25 -5.96 12.67 5.96
CA TYR A 25 -5.10 13.81 5.63
C TYR A 25 -5.21 14.31 4.17
N SER A 26 -5.98 13.66 3.30
CA SER A 26 -6.00 13.98 1.87
C SER A 26 -6.91 15.17 1.50
N LEU A 27 -7.96 15.46 2.27
CA LEU A 27 -8.90 16.54 1.95
C LEU A 27 -8.37 17.91 2.39
N ALA A 28 -7.92 18.04 3.65
CA ALA A 28 -7.29 19.27 4.15
C ALA A 28 -6.14 19.76 3.26
N ARG A 29 -5.32 18.82 2.76
CA ARG A 29 -4.26 19.13 1.79
C ARG A 29 -4.81 19.68 0.47
N GLN A 30 -5.86 19.06 -0.07
CA GLN A 30 -6.47 19.54 -1.32
C GLN A 30 -7.02 20.96 -1.13
N THR A 31 -7.63 21.23 0.02
CA THR A 31 -8.07 22.57 0.41
C THR A 31 -6.92 23.57 0.44
N GLU A 32 -5.79 23.25 1.10
CA GLU A 32 -4.61 24.13 1.14
C GLU A 32 -4.05 24.44 -0.25
N ILE A 33 -3.94 23.40 -1.11
CA ILE A 33 -3.42 23.56 -2.48
C ILE A 33 -4.35 24.44 -3.30
N ASN A 34 -5.65 24.17 -3.26
CA ASN A 34 -6.65 24.92 -4.00
C ASN A 34 -6.74 26.36 -3.51
N ALA A 35 -6.71 26.59 -2.19
CA ALA A 35 -6.73 27.93 -1.60
C ALA A 35 -5.50 28.75 -2.02
N ALA A 36 -4.30 28.16 -1.91
CA ALA A 36 -3.07 28.85 -2.31
C ALA A 36 -3.05 29.19 -3.81
N PHE A 37 -3.61 28.30 -4.66
CA PHE A 37 -3.77 28.59 -6.08
C PHE A 37 -4.80 29.70 -6.32
N ALA A 38 -5.97 29.62 -5.67
CA ALA A 38 -7.04 30.60 -5.80
C ALA A 38 -6.55 32.02 -5.47
N THR A 39 -5.86 32.19 -4.33
CA THR A 39 -5.30 33.48 -3.92
C THR A 39 -4.29 34.04 -4.94
N ARG A 40 -3.42 33.19 -5.52
CA ARG A 40 -2.43 33.64 -6.51
C ARG A 40 -3.03 34.02 -7.85
N GLN A 41 -4.20 33.50 -8.18
CA GLN A 41 -4.85 33.64 -9.49
C GLN A 41 -6.11 34.51 -9.44
N GLY A 42 -6.38 35.15 -8.29
CA GLY A 42 -7.51 36.07 -8.14
C GLY A 42 -8.88 35.40 -8.00
N TYR A 43 -8.96 34.15 -7.55
CA TYR A 43 -10.23 33.45 -7.30
C TYR A 43 -10.64 33.52 -5.82
N ALA A 44 -11.94 33.66 -5.56
CA ALA A 44 -12.56 33.53 -4.24
C ALA A 44 -13.35 32.21 -4.14
N ILE A 45 -12.93 31.31 -3.24
CA ILE A 45 -13.62 30.02 -3.04
C ILE A 45 -14.87 30.25 -2.17
N ILE A 46 -16.07 30.14 -2.75
CA ILE A 46 -17.35 30.39 -2.08
C ILE A 46 -18.03 29.12 -1.53
N ARG A 47 -17.73 27.93 -2.08
CA ARG A 47 -18.37 26.66 -1.71
C ARG A 47 -17.42 25.48 -1.87
N THR A 48 -17.62 24.43 -1.07
CA THR A 48 -16.82 23.20 -1.10
C THR A 48 -17.72 21.97 -1.25
N TYR A 49 -17.45 21.16 -2.27
CA TYR A 49 -18.10 19.88 -2.50
C TYR A 49 -17.12 18.74 -2.18
N THR A 50 -17.57 17.75 -1.41
CA THR A 50 -16.71 16.69 -0.86
C THR A 50 -17.26 15.30 -1.12
N ASP A 51 -16.38 14.40 -1.58
CA ASP A 51 -16.63 12.96 -1.66
C ASP A 51 -15.60 12.20 -0.81
N GLU A 52 -16.02 11.83 0.41
CA GLU A 52 -15.18 11.13 1.38
C GLU A 52 -15.21 9.60 1.16
N ALA A 53 -14.02 8.99 1.06
CA ALA A 53 -13.87 7.54 0.89
C ALA A 53 -14.60 6.94 -0.35
N VAL A 54 -14.77 7.73 -1.41
CA VAL A 54 -15.41 7.30 -2.67
C VAL A 54 -14.38 7.14 -3.79
N SER A 55 -14.40 5.98 -4.45
CA SER A 55 -13.54 5.72 -5.60
C SER A 55 -13.93 6.57 -6.81
N GLY A 56 -12.96 7.25 -7.43
CA GLY A 56 -13.18 8.06 -8.64
C GLY A 56 -13.30 7.29 -9.95
N VAL A 57 -13.63 5.99 -9.91
CA VAL A 57 -13.79 5.13 -11.11
C VAL A 57 -15.24 5.04 -11.60
N SER A 58 -16.19 5.59 -10.83
CA SER A 58 -17.62 5.61 -11.16
C SER A 58 -18.26 6.84 -10.53
N ILE A 59 -19.22 7.44 -11.24
CA ILE A 59 -19.97 8.61 -10.77
C ILE A 59 -21.06 8.24 -9.75
N ARG A 60 -21.62 7.02 -9.80
CA ARG A 60 -22.86 6.64 -9.06
C ARG A 60 -22.79 6.81 -7.54
N SER A 61 -21.59 6.74 -6.95
CA SER A 61 -21.40 6.89 -5.50
C SER A 61 -20.86 8.26 -5.08
N ARG A 62 -20.68 9.19 -6.02
CA ARG A 62 -20.06 10.51 -5.83
C ARG A 62 -21.12 11.59 -5.62
N HIS A 63 -21.68 11.62 -4.42
CA HIS A 63 -22.78 12.52 -4.07
C HIS A 63 -22.33 13.99 -4.12
N GLY A 64 -21.10 14.30 -3.71
CA GLY A 64 -20.54 15.66 -3.79
C GLY A 64 -20.35 16.12 -5.23
N MET A 65 -19.84 15.25 -6.11
CA MET A 65 -19.73 15.55 -7.54
C MET A 65 -21.10 15.73 -8.19
N MET A 66 -22.07 14.87 -7.87
CA MET A 66 -23.44 14.99 -8.40
C MET A 66 -24.11 16.28 -7.94
N ALA A 67 -23.93 16.69 -6.68
CA ALA A 67 -24.41 17.97 -6.19
C ALA A 67 -23.77 19.15 -6.93
N LEU A 68 -22.45 19.11 -7.16
CA LEU A 68 -21.75 20.13 -7.95
C LEU A 68 -22.32 20.25 -9.37
N ILE A 69 -22.49 19.11 -10.07
CA ILE A 69 -23.02 19.12 -11.43
C ILE A 69 -24.49 19.60 -11.46
N ASN A 70 -25.29 19.27 -10.45
CA ASN A 70 -26.66 19.78 -10.36
C ASN A 70 -26.69 21.32 -10.19
N ASP A 71 -25.79 21.88 -9.39
CA ASP A 71 -25.70 23.34 -9.20
C ASP A 71 -25.24 24.05 -10.49
N VAL A 72 -24.33 23.43 -11.23
CA VAL A 72 -23.89 23.89 -12.56
C VAL A 72 -25.05 23.87 -13.56
N LEU A 73 -25.87 22.81 -13.57
CA LEU A 73 -27.00 22.66 -14.50
C LEU A 73 -28.20 23.55 -14.16
N ALA A 74 -28.32 24.00 -12.91
CA ALA A 74 -29.43 24.85 -12.49
C ALA A 74 -29.22 26.31 -12.89
N SER A 75 -28.26 26.97 -12.24
CA SER A 75 -27.82 28.34 -12.52
C SER A 75 -26.61 28.61 -11.62
N PRO A 76 -25.37 28.52 -12.12
CA PRO A 76 -24.20 28.63 -11.27
C PRO A 76 -24.01 30.08 -10.79
N ASP A 77 -23.78 30.27 -9.49
CA ASP A 77 -23.39 31.55 -8.88
C ASP A 77 -21.86 31.71 -8.82
N PHE A 78 -21.14 30.98 -9.66
CA PHE A 78 -19.68 30.90 -9.73
C PHE A 78 -19.24 30.65 -11.17
N GLU A 79 -18.04 31.09 -11.50
CA GLU A 79 -17.46 31.02 -12.85
C GLU A 79 -16.39 29.93 -12.97
N ALA A 80 -15.90 29.40 -11.84
CA ALA A 80 -14.83 28.40 -11.85
C ALA A 80 -15.01 27.28 -10.82
N ILE A 81 -14.51 26.09 -11.15
CA ILE A 81 -14.39 24.92 -10.28
C ILE A 81 -12.91 24.59 -10.12
N ILE A 82 -12.39 24.72 -8.90
CA ILE A 82 -10.99 24.41 -8.58
C ILE A 82 -10.88 22.98 -8.05
N VAL A 83 -10.06 22.19 -8.73
CA VAL A 83 -9.80 20.79 -8.43
C VAL A 83 -8.30 20.59 -8.29
N ALA A 84 -7.87 19.78 -7.32
CA ALA A 84 -6.43 19.59 -7.09
C ALA A 84 -5.70 19.01 -8.30
N ASP A 85 -6.23 17.93 -8.89
CA ASP A 85 -5.62 17.23 -10.02
C ASP A 85 -6.70 16.51 -10.86
N VAL A 86 -6.34 16.07 -12.08
CA VAL A 86 -7.28 15.39 -13.00
C VAL A 86 -7.86 14.12 -12.36
N THR A 87 -7.10 13.44 -11.52
CA THR A 87 -7.55 12.20 -10.87
C THR A 87 -8.62 12.44 -9.81
N ARG A 88 -8.71 13.64 -9.23
CA ARG A 88 -9.79 14.03 -8.32
C ARG A 88 -11.09 14.22 -9.08
N TRP A 89 -11.05 14.91 -10.22
CA TRP A 89 -12.18 15.07 -11.12
C TRP A 89 -12.73 13.73 -11.59
N GLY A 90 -11.86 12.82 -12.03
CA GLY A 90 -12.27 11.46 -12.38
C GLY A 90 -11.14 10.63 -12.94
N ARG A 91 -11.15 9.34 -12.60
CA ARG A 91 -10.33 8.30 -13.24
C ARG A 91 -11.26 7.21 -13.76
N PHE A 92 -12.27 7.68 -14.47
CA PHE A 92 -13.27 6.83 -15.08
C PHE A 92 -12.59 5.83 -16.01
N GLN A 93 -13.20 4.67 -16.15
CA GLN A 93 -12.65 3.66 -17.06
C GLN A 93 -12.81 4.07 -18.52
N ASP A 94 -13.80 4.90 -18.82
CA ASP A 94 -13.92 5.65 -20.06
C ASP A 94 -13.32 7.05 -19.83
N SER A 95 -12.32 7.44 -20.62
CA SER A 95 -11.72 8.78 -20.51
C SER A 95 -12.71 9.88 -20.85
N ASP A 96 -13.70 9.56 -21.68
CA ASP A 96 -14.62 10.53 -22.23
C ASP A 96 -15.69 10.91 -21.22
N GLU A 97 -15.93 10.06 -20.20
CA GLU A 97 -16.81 10.39 -19.07
C GLU A 97 -16.27 11.60 -18.28
N ALA A 98 -14.95 11.71 -18.08
CA ALA A 98 -14.35 12.89 -17.43
C ALA A 98 -14.51 14.15 -18.30
N SER A 99 -14.34 13.99 -19.61
CA SER A 99 -14.47 15.06 -20.60
C SER A 99 -15.92 15.54 -20.72
N HIS A 100 -16.88 14.64 -20.66
CA HIS A 100 -18.31 14.93 -20.69
C HIS A 100 -18.73 15.83 -19.53
N TYR A 101 -18.29 15.54 -18.30
CA TYR A 101 -18.61 16.41 -17.16
C TYR A 101 -17.92 17.78 -17.22
N GLU A 102 -16.70 17.86 -17.76
CA GLU A 102 -16.05 19.16 -18.00
C GLU A 102 -16.77 19.95 -19.09
N PHE A 103 -17.23 19.26 -20.13
CA PHE A 103 -18.01 19.86 -21.21
C PHE A 103 -19.32 20.47 -20.70
N ILE A 104 -20.05 19.74 -19.84
CA ILE A 104 -21.26 20.27 -19.17
C ILE A 104 -20.95 21.56 -18.39
N CYS A 105 -19.85 21.59 -17.64
CA CYS A 105 -19.46 22.80 -16.92
C CYS A 105 -19.17 23.97 -17.87
N ARG A 106 -18.45 23.71 -18.97
CA ARG A 106 -18.10 24.72 -19.96
C ARG A 106 -19.32 25.27 -20.69
N GLU A 107 -20.30 24.43 -21.05
CA GLU A 107 -21.56 24.88 -21.64
C GLU A 107 -22.35 25.80 -20.70
N ALA A 108 -22.23 25.59 -19.39
CA ALA A 108 -22.81 26.46 -18.37
C ALA A 108 -21.96 27.70 -18.05
N GLY A 109 -20.88 27.97 -18.79
CA GLY A 109 -19.97 29.09 -18.56
C GLY A 109 -19.05 28.93 -17.35
N VAL A 110 -18.84 27.70 -16.87
CA VAL A 110 -18.04 27.40 -15.68
C VAL A 110 -16.77 26.64 -16.06
N ASP A 111 -15.61 27.22 -15.76
CA ASP A 111 -14.32 26.60 -16.07
C ASP A 111 -13.85 25.60 -15.01
N VAL A 112 -13.38 24.43 -15.44
CA VAL A 112 -12.74 23.44 -14.56
C VAL A 112 -11.23 23.63 -14.56
N ILE A 113 -10.70 24.03 -13.40
CA ILE A 113 -9.30 24.43 -13.22
C ILE A 113 -8.57 23.41 -12.34
N TYR A 114 -7.45 22.90 -12.86
CA TYR A 114 -6.60 21.96 -12.12
C TYR A 114 -5.40 22.68 -11.49
N SER A 115 -5.36 22.74 -10.15
CA SER A 115 -4.39 23.55 -9.40
C SER A 115 -2.99 22.93 -9.26
N SER A 116 -2.86 21.61 -9.46
CA SER A 116 -1.58 20.87 -9.37
C SER A 116 -1.07 20.33 -10.71
N GLU A 117 -1.72 20.66 -11.83
CA GLU A 117 -1.28 20.24 -13.16
C GLU A 117 -0.35 21.29 -13.79
N LEU A 118 0.52 20.84 -14.70
CA LEU A 118 1.54 21.70 -15.33
C LEU A 118 1.08 22.38 -16.62
N PHE A 119 -0.06 21.95 -17.18
CA PHE A 119 -0.61 22.58 -18.38
C PHE A 119 -1.38 23.86 -18.01
N ALA A 120 -1.36 24.83 -18.92
CA ALA A 120 -2.17 26.03 -18.77
C ALA A 120 -3.67 25.65 -18.81
N ASN A 121 -4.47 26.19 -17.89
CA ASN A 121 -5.92 26.01 -17.90
C ASN A 121 -6.57 27.03 -18.86
N ASP A 122 -5.95 27.26 -20.01
CA ASP A 122 -6.24 28.33 -20.96
C ASP A 122 -7.09 27.87 -22.16
N GLY A 123 -7.52 26.60 -22.17
CA GLY A 123 -8.27 26.02 -23.26
C GLY A 123 -7.45 25.78 -24.54
N SER A 124 -6.13 26.00 -24.53
CA SER A 124 -5.29 25.83 -25.71
C SER A 124 -5.34 24.39 -26.25
N PRO A 125 -5.10 24.17 -27.56
CA PRO A 125 -4.98 22.83 -28.12
C PRO A 125 -3.94 21.98 -27.38
N ALA A 126 -2.81 22.59 -27.00
CA ALA A 126 -1.77 21.94 -26.21
C ALA A 126 -2.27 21.50 -24.82
N ALA A 127 -3.01 22.37 -24.11
CA ALA A 127 -3.63 22.03 -22.83
C ALA A 127 -4.67 20.91 -22.97
N SER A 128 -5.47 20.92 -24.03
CA SER A 128 -6.47 19.88 -24.32
C SER A 128 -5.84 18.51 -24.57
N VAL A 129 -4.75 18.46 -25.35
CA VAL A 129 -3.97 17.24 -25.56
C VAL A 129 -3.37 16.73 -24.24
N LEU A 130 -2.74 17.62 -23.46
CA LEU A 130 -2.14 17.24 -22.18
C LEU A 130 -3.20 16.75 -21.16
N LYS A 131 -4.37 17.39 -21.11
CA LYS A 131 -5.54 16.93 -20.33
C LYS A 131 -5.98 15.53 -20.75
N GLY A 132 -6.10 15.28 -22.06
CA GLY A 132 -6.45 13.97 -22.62
C GLY A 132 -5.44 12.88 -22.22
N VAL A 133 -4.14 13.16 -22.37
CA VAL A 133 -3.06 12.26 -21.94
C VAL A 133 -3.15 11.98 -20.43
N ARG A 134 -3.37 13.01 -19.60
CA ARG A 134 -3.52 12.86 -18.14
C ARG A 134 -4.74 12.04 -17.72
N ARG A 135 -5.86 12.13 -18.44
CA ARG A 135 -7.06 11.31 -18.22
C ARG A 135 -6.80 9.84 -18.57
N ALA A 136 -6.24 9.60 -19.75
CA ALA A 136 -5.85 8.27 -20.19
C ALA A 136 -4.85 7.63 -19.21
N MET A 137 -3.87 8.40 -18.74
CA MET A 137 -2.95 8.01 -17.68
C MET A 137 -3.67 7.58 -16.39
N ALA A 138 -4.59 8.40 -15.88
CA ALA A 138 -5.31 8.10 -14.65
C ALA A 138 -6.12 6.79 -14.77
N ALA A 139 -6.73 6.57 -15.94
CA ALA A 139 -7.46 5.34 -16.26
C ALA A 139 -6.53 4.12 -16.32
N GLU A 140 -5.43 4.19 -17.07
CA GLU A 140 -4.43 3.13 -17.20
C GLU A 140 -3.74 2.77 -15.87
N PHE A 141 -3.46 3.77 -15.03
CA PHE A 141 -2.94 3.53 -13.70
C PHE A 141 -3.91 2.69 -12.85
N SER A 142 -5.21 2.99 -12.93
CA SER A 142 -6.26 2.24 -12.25
C SER A 142 -6.34 0.79 -12.74
N ARG A 143 -6.29 0.58 -14.06
CA ARG A 143 -6.28 -0.75 -14.71
C ARG A 143 -5.06 -1.57 -14.28
N SER A 144 -3.85 -1.03 -14.45
CA SER A 144 -2.61 -1.72 -14.12
C SER A 144 -2.48 -2.04 -12.62
N LEU A 145 -2.99 -1.17 -11.73
CA LEU A 145 -3.01 -1.42 -10.29
C LEU A 145 -4.00 -2.54 -9.93
N SER A 146 -5.17 -2.55 -10.57
CA SER A 146 -6.17 -3.61 -10.43
C SER A 146 -5.61 -4.96 -10.87
N THR A 147 -5.00 -5.04 -12.05
CA THR A 147 -4.38 -6.27 -12.58
C THR A 147 -3.29 -6.79 -11.65
N ARG A 148 -2.37 -5.92 -11.19
CA ARG A 148 -1.30 -6.31 -10.26
C ARG A 148 -1.82 -6.77 -8.90
N THR A 149 -2.85 -6.10 -8.37
CA THR A 149 -3.48 -6.48 -7.09
C THR A 149 -4.19 -7.82 -7.20
N LYS A 150 -4.93 -8.05 -8.30
CA LYS A 150 -5.57 -9.34 -8.59
C LYS A 150 -4.55 -10.47 -8.73
N ALA A 151 -3.47 -10.24 -9.48
CA ALA A 151 -2.38 -11.20 -9.64
C ALA A 151 -1.70 -11.54 -8.31
N GLY A 152 -1.38 -10.52 -7.49
CA GLY A 152 -0.81 -10.71 -6.16
C GLY A 152 -1.76 -11.45 -5.20
N ASN A 153 -3.05 -11.14 -5.22
CA ASN A 153 -4.06 -11.84 -4.43
C ASN A 153 -4.21 -13.31 -4.86
N ARG A 154 -4.23 -13.57 -6.17
CA ARG A 154 -4.25 -14.93 -6.74
C ARG A 154 -3.03 -15.73 -6.28
N GLN A 155 -1.85 -15.14 -6.37
CA GLN A 155 -0.61 -15.80 -5.96
C GLN A 155 -0.56 -16.08 -4.44
N ALA A 156 -1.01 -15.14 -3.62
CA ALA A 156 -1.10 -15.34 -2.17
C ALA A 156 -2.03 -16.53 -1.82
N LEU A 157 -3.13 -16.70 -2.57
CA LEU A 157 -4.03 -17.84 -2.42
C LEU A 157 -3.43 -19.15 -2.96
N LEU A 158 -2.69 -19.11 -4.07
CA LEU A 158 -1.99 -20.28 -4.63
C LEU A 158 -0.96 -20.85 -3.64
N PHE A 159 -0.29 -19.99 -2.86
CA PHE A 159 0.65 -20.41 -1.81
C PHE A 159 -0.02 -20.75 -0.47
N GLY A 160 -1.33 -21.01 -0.47
CA GLY A 160 -2.08 -21.39 0.73
C GLY A 160 -2.19 -20.27 1.75
N GLY A 161 -2.17 -19.00 1.33
CA GLY A 161 -2.54 -17.86 2.15
C GLY A 161 -4.06 -17.58 2.09
N CYS A 162 -4.56 -16.72 2.97
CA CYS A 162 -5.96 -16.24 2.91
C CYS A 162 -6.06 -14.72 2.67
N LEU A 163 -7.11 -14.31 1.96
CA LEU A 163 -7.41 -12.90 1.67
C LEU A 163 -8.31 -12.27 2.75
N GLY A 164 -8.48 -10.94 2.70
CA GLY A 164 -9.26 -10.15 3.68
C GLY A 164 -10.71 -10.63 3.89
N GLY A 165 -11.35 -10.18 4.98
CA GLY A 165 -12.71 -10.57 5.40
C GLY A 165 -12.74 -11.55 6.58
N LYS A 166 -13.95 -11.90 7.05
CA LYS A 166 -14.13 -12.87 8.16
C LYS A 166 -13.85 -14.31 7.69
N ALA A 167 -13.34 -15.16 8.57
CA ALA A 167 -13.15 -16.59 8.26
C ALA A 167 -14.51 -17.30 8.15
N PRO A 168 -14.65 -18.29 7.24
CA PRO A 168 -15.84 -19.17 7.21
C PRO A 168 -16.06 -19.88 8.54
N TYR A 169 -17.29 -20.32 8.82
CA TYR A 169 -17.63 -21.06 10.04
C TYR A 169 -16.87 -22.41 10.09
N GLY A 170 -16.31 -22.78 11.24
CA GLY A 170 -15.43 -23.95 11.37
C GLY A 170 -13.95 -23.68 11.06
N PHE A 171 -13.60 -22.45 10.68
CA PHE A 171 -12.24 -22.08 10.31
C PHE A 171 -11.79 -20.80 11.01
N ALA A 172 -10.52 -20.76 11.39
CA ALA A 172 -9.84 -19.60 11.94
C ALA A 172 -8.74 -19.13 10.97
N LYS A 173 -8.31 -17.88 11.13
CA LYS A 173 -7.14 -17.33 10.45
C LYS A 173 -6.01 -17.26 11.46
N ILE A 174 -4.98 -18.07 11.27
CA ILE A 174 -3.80 -18.04 12.14
C ILE A 174 -2.64 -17.33 11.46
N ALA A 175 -1.88 -16.56 12.23
CA ALA A 175 -0.62 -16.00 11.77
C ALA A 175 0.45 -17.10 11.87
N VAL A 176 1.05 -17.47 10.75
CA VAL A 176 2.13 -18.46 10.76
C VAL A 176 3.45 -17.78 11.09
N ASP A 177 4.21 -18.36 12.03
CA ASP A 177 5.59 -17.95 12.32
C ASP A 177 6.48 -18.21 11.07
N PRO A 178 7.18 -17.19 10.53
CA PRO A 178 8.11 -17.35 9.42
C PRO A 178 9.22 -18.38 9.62
N ALA A 179 9.52 -18.79 10.86
CA ALA A 179 10.50 -19.82 11.19
C ALA A 179 9.91 -21.23 11.17
N ALA A 180 8.69 -21.43 11.69
CA ALA A 180 8.00 -22.73 11.66
C ALA A 180 7.60 -23.15 10.23
N ALA A 181 7.13 -22.20 9.41
CA ALA A 181 6.90 -22.45 7.97
C ALA A 181 8.18 -22.82 7.21
N ARG A 182 9.35 -22.44 7.74
CA ARG A 182 10.67 -22.67 7.16
C ARG A 182 11.07 -24.15 7.25
N ALA A 183 10.73 -24.80 8.35
CA ALA A 183 11.03 -26.20 8.63
C ALA A 183 10.11 -27.18 7.86
N GLU A 184 8.81 -26.90 7.76
CA GLU A 184 7.88 -27.76 6.99
C GLU A 184 8.13 -27.75 5.47
N LEU A 185 8.71 -26.67 4.92
CA LEU A 185 8.93 -26.48 3.47
C LEU A 185 10.27 -27.07 2.96
N GLN A 186 11.19 -27.46 3.84
CA GLN A 186 12.45 -28.09 3.42
C GLN A 186 12.27 -29.52 2.87
N ALA A 187 11.10 -30.12 3.02
CA ALA A 187 10.77 -31.43 2.44
C ALA A 187 10.29 -31.38 0.97
N GLY A 188 10.30 -30.21 0.31
CA GLY A 188 9.89 -30.08 -1.09
C GLY A 188 10.00 -28.66 -1.64
N ALA A 189 11.17 -28.35 -2.21
CA ALA A 189 11.49 -27.29 -3.17
C ALA A 189 10.65 -25.98 -3.19
N VAL A 190 10.64 -25.17 -2.12
CA VAL A 190 10.39 -23.71 -2.23
C VAL A 190 11.09 -22.90 -1.12
N ASP A 191 11.82 -21.83 -1.49
CA ASP A 191 12.46 -20.86 -0.58
C ASP A 191 11.45 -20.15 0.36
N PRO A 192 11.59 -20.31 1.68
CA PRO A 192 10.71 -19.72 2.70
C PRO A 192 10.74 -18.18 2.81
N ALA A 193 11.70 -17.50 2.18
CA ALA A 193 11.80 -16.03 2.20
C ALA A 193 10.68 -15.31 1.41
N ARG A 194 9.74 -16.07 0.81
CA ARG A 194 8.64 -15.63 -0.08
C ARG A 194 7.35 -15.20 0.64
N LEU A 195 7.16 -15.53 1.92
CA LEU A 195 5.88 -15.35 2.62
C LEU A 195 5.88 -14.11 3.52
N ARG A 196 5.44 -12.95 3.00
CA ARG A 196 5.01 -11.84 3.88
C ARG A 196 3.56 -12.09 4.31
N ARG A 197 3.43 -12.59 5.54
CA ARG A 197 2.18 -12.88 6.28
C ARG A 197 1.22 -13.84 5.55
N PRO A 198 1.49 -15.15 5.52
CA PRO A 198 0.42 -16.08 5.22
C PRO A 198 -0.41 -16.18 6.50
N LEU A 199 -1.48 -15.39 6.58
CA LEU A 199 -2.60 -15.87 7.36
C LEU A 199 -3.03 -17.16 6.67
N ARG A 200 -2.99 -18.30 7.36
CA ARG A 200 -3.52 -19.56 6.85
C ARG A 200 -4.90 -19.79 7.44
N TYR A 201 -5.77 -20.41 6.65
CA TYR A 201 -6.95 -21.04 7.21
C TYR A 201 -6.52 -22.31 7.96
N GLU A 202 -6.94 -22.40 9.21
CA GLU A 202 -6.89 -23.61 10.02
C GLU A 202 -8.28 -23.93 10.57
N TRP A 203 -8.44 -25.11 11.15
CA TRP A 203 -9.63 -25.43 11.93
C TRP A 203 -9.80 -24.43 13.08
N SER A 204 -11.03 -24.02 13.35
CA SER A 204 -11.33 -23.14 14.50
C SER A 204 -11.37 -23.95 15.81
N ASN A 205 -12.30 -23.65 16.72
CA ASN A 205 -12.44 -24.41 17.95
C ASN A 205 -13.09 -25.79 17.70
N ALA A 206 -12.90 -26.71 18.63
CA ALA A 206 -13.46 -28.07 18.53
C ALA A 206 -14.99 -28.06 18.39
N GLU A 207 -15.67 -27.09 19.01
CA GLU A 207 -17.12 -26.93 18.93
C GLU A 207 -17.60 -26.62 17.51
N GLU A 208 -17.11 -25.56 16.86
CA GLU A 208 -17.50 -25.20 15.49
C GLU A 208 -17.16 -26.35 14.51
N VAL A 209 -16.02 -27.01 14.68
CA VAL A 209 -15.62 -28.17 13.86
C VAL A 209 -16.59 -29.34 14.04
N SER A 210 -16.99 -29.64 15.28
CA SER A 210 -17.98 -30.68 15.58
C SER A 210 -19.34 -30.37 14.95
N VAL A 211 -19.75 -29.09 14.95
CA VAL A 211 -21.00 -28.63 14.36
C VAL A 211 -20.96 -28.78 12.84
N VAL A 212 -19.86 -28.44 12.18
CA VAL A 212 -19.72 -28.66 10.72
C VAL A 212 -19.82 -30.15 10.39
N ARG A 213 -19.10 -31.02 11.12
CA ARG A 213 -19.20 -32.48 10.92
C ARG A 213 -20.62 -32.99 11.15
N ARG A 214 -21.31 -32.50 12.18
CA ARG A 214 -22.71 -32.80 12.48
C ARG A 214 -23.63 -32.38 11.35
N ILE A 215 -23.43 -31.20 10.77
CA ILE A 215 -24.20 -30.70 9.61
C ILE A 215 -24.05 -31.67 8.42
N PHE A 216 -22.82 -32.05 8.06
CA PHE A 216 -22.59 -32.99 6.95
C PHE A 216 -23.20 -34.37 7.21
N ARG A 217 -23.07 -34.91 8.44
CA ARG A 217 -23.70 -36.17 8.83
C ARG A 217 -25.22 -36.12 8.72
N GLN A 218 -25.84 -35.09 9.30
CA GLN A 218 -27.30 -34.91 9.29
C GLN A 218 -27.84 -34.71 7.87
N PHE A 219 -27.09 -34.02 7.02
CA PHE A 219 -27.51 -33.74 5.66
C PHE A 219 -27.34 -34.94 4.71
N VAL A 220 -26.19 -35.63 4.78
CA VAL A 220 -25.83 -36.73 3.86
C VAL A 220 -26.37 -38.07 4.33
N ARG A 221 -26.14 -38.44 5.60
CA ARG A 221 -26.52 -39.76 6.13
C ARG A 221 -27.94 -39.81 6.65
N GLU A 222 -28.32 -38.83 7.48
CA GLU A 222 -29.67 -38.79 8.07
C GLU A 222 -30.70 -38.13 7.13
N GLY A 223 -30.25 -37.60 6.00
CA GLY A 223 -31.11 -37.07 4.96
C GLY A 223 -31.88 -35.79 5.26
N ARG A 224 -31.62 -35.15 6.41
CA ARG A 224 -32.32 -33.93 6.86
C ARG A 224 -32.12 -32.76 5.89
N SER A 225 -33.10 -31.88 5.79
CA SER A 225 -33.01 -30.62 5.04
C SER A 225 -32.15 -29.58 5.76
N ALA A 226 -31.60 -28.63 4.99
CA ALA A 226 -30.85 -27.51 5.55
C ALA A 226 -31.68 -26.68 6.55
N LEU A 227 -33.00 -26.63 6.37
CA LEU A 227 -33.92 -25.95 7.29
C LEU A 227 -34.12 -26.74 8.60
N GLU A 228 -34.30 -28.06 8.53
CA GLU A 228 -34.43 -28.92 9.71
C GLU A 228 -33.14 -28.95 10.54
N ILE A 229 -31.99 -28.98 9.86
CA ILE A 229 -30.67 -28.89 10.49
C ILE A 229 -30.52 -27.53 11.19
N ALA A 230 -30.88 -26.42 10.52
CA ALA A 230 -30.83 -25.09 11.11
C ALA A 230 -31.70 -24.98 12.38
N ARG A 231 -32.97 -25.41 12.30
CA ARG A 231 -33.88 -25.43 13.46
C ARG A 231 -33.38 -26.34 14.57
N GLY A 232 -32.83 -27.51 14.22
CA GLY A 232 -32.26 -28.44 15.18
C GLY A 232 -31.02 -27.88 15.87
N LEU A 233 -30.20 -27.08 15.19
CA LEU A 233 -29.07 -26.36 15.80
C LEU A 233 -29.55 -25.27 16.75
N ASP A 234 -30.52 -24.45 16.32
CA ASP A 234 -31.07 -23.36 17.15
C ASP A 234 -31.80 -23.88 18.40
N ARG A 235 -32.60 -24.96 18.28
CA ARG A 235 -33.28 -25.59 19.44
C ARG A 235 -32.30 -26.14 20.47
N ASN A 236 -31.14 -26.60 20.03
CA ASN A 236 -30.08 -27.11 20.90
C ASN A 236 -29.16 -25.99 21.43
N GLY A 237 -29.55 -24.73 21.30
CA GLY A 237 -28.78 -23.57 21.78
C GLY A 237 -27.49 -23.28 21.00
N VAL A 238 -27.23 -23.97 19.89
CA VAL A 238 -25.99 -23.81 19.10
C VAL A 238 -26.08 -22.55 18.26
N LYS A 239 -25.22 -21.56 18.52
CA LYS A 239 -25.18 -20.31 17.74
C LYS A 239 -24.19 -20.37 16.57
N HIS A 240 -24.54 -19.75 15.46
CA HIS A 240 -23.59 -19.40 14.40
C HIS A 240 -22.81 -18.14 14.85
N ARG A 241 -21.86 -18.35 15.76
CA ARG A 241 -21.14 -17.30 16.50
C ARG A 241 -22.11 -16.46 17.34
N GLU A 242 -22.55 -15.31 16.83
CA GLU A 242 -23.49 -14.40 17.52
C GLU A 242 -24.90 -14.41 16.90
N ALA A 243 -25.13 -15.20 15.85
CA ALA A 243 -26.38 -15.23 15.11
C ALA A 243 -27.03 -16.63 15.13
N THR A 244 -28.33 -16.70 14.84
CA THR A 244 -29.08 -17.96 14.69
C THR A 244 -28.70 -18.73 13.43
N TRP A 245 -29.00 -20.01 13.35
CA TRP A 245 -28.86 -20.78 12.13
C TRP A 245 -29.99 -20.47 11.16
N THR A 246 -29.67 -20.45 9.86
CA THR A 246 -30.66 -20.35 8.80
C THR A 246 -30.33 -21.38 7.73
N SER A 247 -31.33 -21.77 6.94
CA SER A 247 -31.11 -22.68 5.79
C SER A 247 -29.99 -22.18 4.88
N ALA A 248 -29.88 -20.86 4.66
CA ALA A 248 -28.80 -20.25 3.88
C ALA A 248 -27.42 -20.39 4.55
N ARG A 249 -27.31 -20.26 5.88
CA ARG A 249 -26.05 -20.45 6.62
C ARG A 249 -25.59 -21.91 6.60
N VAL A 250 -26.52 -22.86 6.73
CA VAL A 250 -26.24 -24.29 6.57
C VAL A 250 -25.79 -24.58 5.14
N GLY A 251 -26.48 -24.01 4.14
CA GLY A 251 -26.08 -24.09 2.73
C GLY A 251 -24.66 -23.57 2.48
N ALA A 252 -24.29 -22.43 3.08
CA ALA A 252 -22.95 -21.86 2.97
C ALA A 252 -21.85 -22.76 3.55
N VAL A 253 -22.14 -23.52 4.63
CA VAL A 253 -21.23 -24.54 5.18
C VAL A 253 -21.07 -25.70 4.21
N LEU A 254 -22.18 -26.21 3.66
CA LEU A 254 -22.19 -27.32 2.69
C LEU A 254 -21.55 -26.94 1.34
N ASP A 255 -21.56 -25.66 0.95
CA ASP A 255 -20.90 -25.14 -0.27
C ASP A 255 -19.41 -24.85 -0.11
N ASN A 256 -18.93 -24.81 1.13
CA ASN A 256 -17.57 -24.42 1.40
C ASN A 256 -16.60 -25.57 1.13
N THR A 257 -15.97 -25.55 -0.06
CA THR A 257 -14.97 -26.55 -0.47
C THR A 257 -13.79 -26.69 0.50
N LEU A 258 -13.56 -25.68 1.36
CA LEU A 258 -12.54 -25.69 2.39
C LEU A 258 -12.78 -26.80 3.43
N THR A 259 -14.04 -27.22 3.63
CA THR A 259 -14.41 -28.36 4.48
C THR A 259 -13.86 -29.69 3.96
N ALA A 260 -13.70 -29.82 2.64
CA ALA A 260 -13.00 -30.93 2.00
C ALA A 260 -11.48 -30.68 1.83
N GLY A 261 -10.94 -29.62 2.45
CA GLY A 261 -9.53 -29.27 2.36
C GLY A 261 -9.13 -28.48 1.11
N ILE A 262 -10.10 -28.05 0.29
CA ILE A 262 -9.85 -27.40 -1.00
C ILE A 262 -10.24 -25.91 -0.94
N LEU A 263 -9.26 -25.03 -1.11
CA LEU A 263 -9.49 -23.60 -1.23
C LEU A 263 -9.88 -23.25 -2.67
N THR A 264 -11.12 -22.78 -2.86
CA THR A 264 -11.63 -22.33 -4.17
C THR A 264 -11.74 -20.81 -4.22
N PHE A 265 -11.13 -20.18 -5.22
CA PHE A 265 -11.10 -18.73 -5.37
C PHE A 265 -11.23 -18.29 -6.84
N ALA A 266 -11.19 -16.97 -7.08
CA ALA A 266 -11.44 -16.36 -8.39
C ALA A 266 -12.84 -16.69 -8.98
N LYS A 267 -13.88 -16.72 -8.14
CA LYS A 267 -15.27 -17.01 -8.56
C LYS A 267 -15.97 -15.85 -9.28
N SER A 268 -15.41 -14.65 -9.21
CA SER A 268 -15.96 -13.44 -9.82
C SER A 268 -14.83 -12.46 -10.16
N VAL A 269 -15.00 -11.71 -11.23
CA VAL A 269 -14.13 -10.59 -11.60
C VAL A 269 -14.91 -9.29 -11.54
N ASN A 270 -14.25 -8.23 -11.10
CA ASN A 270 -14.79 -6.88 -11.25
C ASN A 270 -14.23 -6.32 -12.56
N HIS A 271 -15.12 -5.96 -13.47
CA HIS A 271 -14.82 -5.32 -14.75
C HIS A 271 -15.69 -4.07 -14.86
N LEU A 272 -15.08 -2.90 -15.10
CA LEU A 272 -15.78 -1.61 -15.25
C LEU A 272 -16.72 -1.23 -14.06
N GLY A 273 -16.42 -1.71 -12.85
CA GLY A 273 -17.25 -1.49 -11.66
C GLY A 273 -18.33 -2.55 -11.44
N ASP A 274 -18.64 -3.36 -12.44
CA ASP A 274 -19.59 -4.46 -12.35
C ASP A 274 -18.91 -5.77 -11.93
N ARG A 275 -19.59 -6.52 -11.06
CA ARG A 275 -19.13 -7.81 -10.57
C ARG A 275 -19.69 -8.93 -11.43
N ILE A 276 -18.86 -9.46 -12.33
CA ILE A 276 -19.18 -10.58 -13.20
C ILE A 276 -18.84 -11.89 -12.48
N LYS A 277 -19.79 -12.82 -12.41
CA LYS A 277 -19.56 -14.16 -11.85
C LYS A 277 -18.94 -15.05 -12.93
N LEU A 278 -17.82 -15.69 -12.63
CA LEU A 278 -17.13 -16.57 -13.58
C LEU A 278 -17.74 -17.98 -13.57
N PRO A 279 -17.78 -18.68 -14.72
CA PRO A 279 -18.18 -20.08 -14.79
C PRO A 279 -17.23 -20.96 -13.95
N ALA A 280 -17.75 -22.10 -13.46
CA ALA A 280 -17.03 -22.98 -12.52
C ALA A 280 -15.74 -23.60 -13.09
N THR A 281 -15.62 -23.64 -14.42
CA THR A 281 -14.43 -24.07 -15.18
C THR A 281 -13.27 -23.09 -15.03
N GLN A 282 -13.54 -21.82 -14.76
CA GLN A 282 -12.53 -20.78 -14.60
C GLN A 282 -12.15 -20.54 -13.13
N TRP A 283 -12.71 -21.30 -12.19
CA TRP A 283 -12.38 -21.18 -10.77
C TRP A 283 -11.04 -21.85 -10.48
N SER A 284 -10.18 -21.16 -9.72
CA SER A 284 -8.93 -21.73 -9.25
C SER A 284 -9.17 -22.52 -7.96
N ARG A 285 -8.60 -23.72 -7.87
CA ARG A 285 -8.73 -24.64 -6.72
C ARG A 285 -7.34 -25.09 -6.27
N VAL A 286 -7.10 -25.06 -4.97
CA VAL A 286 -5.81 -25.47 -4.37
C VAL A 286 -6.07 -26.29 -3.13
N ARG A 287 -5.35 -27.40 -2.97
CA ARG A 287 -5.38 -28.18 -1.73
C ARG A 287 -4.68 -27.38 -0.63
N HIS A 288 -5.38 -27.10 0.47
CA HIS A 288 -4.94 -26.11 1.46
C HIS A 288 -4.76 -26.70 2.86
N LEU A 289 -5.66 -27.56 3.33
CA LEU A 289 -5.60 -28.16 4.66
C LEU A 289 -6.14 -29.59 4.66
N ARG A 290 -5.97 -30.30 5.78
CA ARG A 290 -6.56 -31.64 5.95
C ARG A 290 -8.09 -31.54 5.89
N PRO A 291 -8.76 -32.42 5.13
CA PRO A 291 -10.22 -32.39 5.02
C PRO A 291 -10.88 -32.53 6.39
N MET A 292 -11.78 -31.61 6.73
CA MET A 292 -12.65 -31.73 7.91
C MET A 292 -13.70 -32.81 7.69
N VAL A 293 -14.14 -32.97 6.44
CA VAL A 293 -14.98 -34.04 5.91
C VAL A 293 -14.35 -34.59 4.63
N SER A 294 -14.48 -35.89 4.37
CA SER A 294 -13.88 -36.50 3.18
C SER A 294 -14.44 -35.90 1.89
N LEU A 295 -13.64 -35.92 0.81
CA LEU A 295 -14.06 -35.43 -0.50
C LEU A 295 -15.33 -36.13 -1.00
N LYS A 296 -15.46 -37.44 -0.74
CA LYS A 296 -16.66 -38.23 -1.04
C LYS A 296 -17.89 -37.68 -0.32
N VAL A 297 -17.83 -37.46 0.99
CA VAL A 297 -18.96 -36.90 1.76
C VAL A 297 -19.34 -35.50 1.27
N PHE A 298 -18.34 -34.68 0.88
CA PHE A 298 -18.58 -33.36 0.30
C PHE A 298 -19.27 -33.45 -1.08
N GLN A 299 -18.82 -34.36 -1.94
CA GLN A 299 -19.44 -34.63 -3.24
C GLN A 299 -20.84 -35.19 -3.08
N ASP A 300 -21.08 -36.12 -2.16
CA ASP A 300 -22.40 -36.67 -1.85
C ASP A 300 -23.37 -35.57 -1.39
N ALA A 301 -22.89 -34.63 -0.55
CA ALA A 301 -23.66 -33.45 -0.17
C ALA A 301 -23.97 -32.55 -1.38
N ALA A 302 -23.02 -32.36 -2.30
CA ALA A 302 -23.24 -31.58 -3.52
C ALA A 302 -24.25 -32.27 -4.46
N THR A 303 -24.13 -33.58 -4.68
CA THR A 303 -25.05 -34.40 -5.48
C THR A 303 -26.45 -34.39 -4.88
N ARG A 304 -26.59 -34.59 -3.56
CA ARG A 304 -27.89 -34.53 -2.88
C ARG A 304 -28.53 -33.14 -3.00
N ARG A 305 -27.74 -32.06 -2.94
CA ARG A 305 -28.24 -30.70 -3.17
C ARG A 305 -28.65 -30.47 -4.61
N ALA A 306 -27.84 -30.90 -5.58
CA ALA A 306 -28.19 -30.84 -6.99
C ALA A 306 -29.46 -31.66 -7.28
N ALA A 307 -29.59 -32.85 -6.70
CA ALA A 307 -30.77 -33.70 -6.80
C ALA A 307 -32.00 -33.06 -6.16
N ARG A 308 -31.88 -32.36 -5.02
CA ARG A 308 -32.98 -31.58 -4.42
C ARG A 308 -33.35 -30.34 -5.22
N VAL A 309 -32.38 -29.67 -5.84
CA VAL A 309 -32.63 -28.56 -6.77
C VAL A 309 -33.28 -29.07 -8.07
N ARG A 310 -33.01 -30.34 -8.45
CA ARG A 310 -33.58 -31.08 -9.58
C ARG A 310 -34.81 -31.92 -9.23
N GLN A 311 -35.25 -31.95 -7.96
CA GLN A 311 -36.57 -32.46 -7.61
C GLN A 311 -37.54 -31.44 -8.22
N ASN A 312 -37.91 -31.72 -9.47
CA ASN A 312 -38.98 -31.05 -10.17
C ASN A 312 -40.23 -31.38 -9.38
N HIS A 313 -40.52 -30.57 -8.37
CA HIS A 313 -41.87 -30.54 -7.87
C HIS A 313 -42.77 -30.23 -9.06
N THR A 314 -43.74 -31.09 -9.30
CA THR A 314 -44.76 -30.79 -10.30
C THR A 314 -45.52 -29.55 -9.84
N ASP A 315 -46.09 -28.81 -10.77
CA ASP A 315 -46.87 -27.62 -10.41
C ASP A 315 -47.99 -28.00 -9.43
N THR A 316 -48.58 -29.19 -9.60
CA THR A 316 -49.57 -29.78 -8.69
C THR A 316 -49.03 -30.03 -7.28
N GLU A 317 -47.82 -30.58 -7.12
CA GLU A 317 -47.20 -30.80 -5.81
C GLU A 317 -46.88 -29.48 -5.09
N LEU A 318 -46.42 -28.46 -5.82
CA LEU A 318 -46.14 -27.13 -5.27
C LEU A 318 -47.44 -26.47 -4.78
N ILE A 319 -48.49 -26.53 -5.58
CA ILE A 319 -49.79 -25.96 -5.23
C ILE A 319 -50.44 -26.71 -4.06
N ASN A 320 -50.36 -28.04 -4.03
CA ASN A 320 -50.87 -28.84 -2.91
C ASN A 320 -50.09 -28.57 -1.62
N ALA A 321 -48.76 -28.38 -1.69
CA ALA A 321 -47.97 -28.00 -0.52
C ALA A 321 -48.36 -26.62 0.03
N LEU A 322 -48.73 -25.67 -0.84
CA LEU A 322 -49.27 -24.38 -0.42
C LEU A 322 -50.68 -24.51 0.18
N ARG A 323 -51.55 -25.35 -0.39
CA ARG A 323 -52.88 -25.67 0.19
C ARG A 323 -52.76 -26.21 1.60
N CYS A 324 -52.01 -27.28 1.81
CA CYS A 324 -51.82 -27.85 3.14
C CYS A 324 -51.22 -26.86 4.14
N LEU A 325 -50.35 -25.95 3.68
CA LEU A 325 -49.78 -24.90 4.53
C LEU A 325 -50.81 -23.81 4.87
N GLY A 326 -51.73 -23.52 3.95
CA GLY A 326 -52.87 -22.62 4.16
C GLY A 326 -53.87 -23.24 5.13
N ASP A 327 -54.27 -24.49 4.91
CA ASP A 327 -55.20 -25.23 5.77
C ASP A 327 -54.70 -25.32 7.22
N ALA A 328 -53.40 -25.54 7.41
CA ALA A 328 -52.79 -25.68 8.74
C ALA A 328 -52.60 -24.34 9.50
N HIS A 329 -52.57 -23.21 8.80
CA HIS A 329 -52.14 -21.92 9.38
C HIS A 329 -53.03 -20.72 9.01
N GLY A 330 -54.13 -20.95 8.30
CA GLY A 330 -55.15 -19.98 7.95
C GLY A 330 -54.79 -19.03 6.80
N VAL A 331 -53.64 -18.35 6.87
CA VAL A 331 -53.25 -17.32 5.87
C VAL A 331 -51.83 -17.53 5.35
N LEU A 332 -51.71 -17.68 4.04
CA LEU A 332 -50.45 -17.78 3.32
C LEU A 332 -49.79 -16.41 3.17
N SER A 333 -48.58 -16.29 3.74
CA SER A 333 -47.72 -15.11 3.56
C SER A 333 -46.32 -15.52 3.10
N HIS A 334 -45.61 -14.58 2.46
CA HIS A 334 -44.21 -14.79 2.09
C HIS A 334 -43.36 -15.21 3.29
N SER A 335 -43.60 -14.61 4.46
CA SER A 335 -42.88 -14.93 5.69
C SER A 335 -43.23 -16.31 6.24
N LEU A 336 -44.46 -16.79 6.03
CA LEU A 336 -44.89 -18.12 6.44
C LEU A 336 -44.29 -19.19 5.53
N VAL A 337 -44.34 -19.02 4.20
CA VAL A 337 -43.69 -19.94 3.25
C VAL A 337 -42.18 -19.97 3.45
N ALA A 338 -41.53 -18.82 3.66
CA ALA A 338 -40.10 -18.76 3.92
C ALA A 338 -39.70 -19.44 5.25
N ARG A 339 -40.57 -19.38 6.26
CA ARG A 339 -40.30 -19.94 7.59
C ARG A 339 -40.71 -21.39 7.74
N ARG A 340 -41.80 -21.82 7.10
CA ARG A 340 -42.50 -23.10 7.34
C ARG A 340 -42.67 -23.96 6.08
N GLY A 341 -42.53 -23.37 4.89
CA GLY A 341 -42.69 -24.09 3.62
C GLY A 341 -41.61 -25.15 3.40
N LEU A 342 -42.02 -26.28 2.81
CA LEU A 342 -41.13 -27.36 2.37
C LEU A 342 -40.22 -26.92 1.20
N VAL A 343 -40.66 -25.93 0.43
CA VAL A 343 -39.96 -25.38 -0.74
C VAL A 343 -39.78 -23.86 -0.60
N ALA A 344 -38.66 -23.31 -1.07
CA ALA A 344 -38.35 -21.89 -0.92
C ALA A 344 -39.26 -20.98 -1.78
N PRO A 345 -39.62 -19.77 -1.30
CA PRO A 345 -40.48 -18.81 -2.04
C PRO A 345 -40.01 -18.47 -3.46
N SER A 346 -38.70 -18.50 -3.69
CA SER A 346 -38.09 -18.23 -5.01
C SER A 346 -38.43 -19.30 -6.06
N VAL A 347 -38.74 -20.53 -5.63
CA VAL A 347 -39.13 -21.63 -6.53
C VAL A 347 -40.53 -21.38 -7.08
N TYR A 348 -41.47 -21.01 -6.22
CA TYR A 348 -42.82 -20.61 -6.62
C TYR A 348 -42.82 -19.36 -7.51
N THR A 349 -41.99 -18.37 -7.18
CA THR A 349 -41.85 -17.15 -8.01
C THR A 349 -41.31 -17.47 -9.40
N ARG A 350 -40.34 -18.39 -9.50
CA ARG A 350 -39.78 -18.80 -10.80
C ARG A 350 -40.74 -19.66 -11.63
N ARG A 351 -41.54 -20.52 -10.99
CA ARG A 351 -42.48 -21.42 -11.67
C ARG A 351 -43.79 -20.74 -12.07
N PHE A 352 -44.36 -19.95 -11.16
CA PHE A 352 -45.66 -19.31 -11.32
C PHE A 352 -45.57 -17.81 -11.59
N GLY A 353 -44.37 -17.28 -11.88
CA GLY A 353 -44.09 -15.86 -12.13
C GLY A 353 -44.11 -14.97 -10.88
N SER A 354 -44.98 -15.27 -9.91
CA SER A 354 -45.00 -14.60 -8.60
C SER A 354 -45.49 -15.53 -7.50
N LEU A 355 -45.05 -15.28 -6.27
CA LEU A 355 -45.55 -16.03 -5.11
C LEU A 355 -47.06 -15.83 -4.89
N ARG A 356 -47.58 -14.64 -5.24
CA ARG A 356 -49.02 -14.35 -5.14
C ARG A 356 -49.84 -15.21 -6.09
N ARG A 357 -49.41 -15.32 -7.35
CA ARG A 357 -50.04 -16.22 -8.34
C ARG A 357 -50.01 -17.69 -7.89
N ALA A 358 -48.97 -18.11 -7.17
CA ALA A 358 -48.92 -19.44 -6.58
C ALA A 358 -49.93 -19.63 -5.44
N PHE A 359 -50.21 -18.59 -4.64
CA PHE A 359 -51.25 -18.61 -3.60
C PHE A 359 -52.66 -18.63 -4.21
N ASP A 360 -52.88 -17.84 -5.27
CA ASP A 360 -54.17 -17.82 -5.98
C ASP A 360 -54.51 -19.21 -6.56
N LEU A 361 -53.51 -19.89 -7.17
CA LEU A 361 -53.65 -21.26 -7.68
C LEU A 361 -53.85 -22.31 -6.56
N ALA A 362 -53.37 -22.01 -5.35
CA ALA A 362 -53.64 -22.82 -4.16
C ALA A 362 -55.05 -22.62 -3.60
N GLY A 363 -55.87 -21.72 -4.16
CA GLY A 363 -57.25 -21.51 -3.72
C GLY A 363 -57.38 -20.57 -2.52
N GLU A 364 -56.33 -19.84 -2.16
CA GLU A 364 -56.39 -18.89 -1.05
C GLU A 364 -56.63 -17.46 -1.57
N THR A 365 -57.89 -17.01 -1.51
CA THR A 365 -58.30 -15.63 -1.89
C THR A 365 -57.92 -14.57 -0.85
N ARG A 366 -57.44 -14.98 0.33
CA ARG A 366 -56.98 -14.11 1.41
C ARG A 366 -55.47 -14.15 1.61
N SER A 367 -54.72 -14.21 0.51
CA SER A 367 -53.28 -13.95 0.54
C SER A 367 -53.02 -12.53 1.08
N THR A 368 -52.28 -12.41 2.18
CA THR A 368 -51.65 -11.16 2.64
C THR A 368 -50.46 -10.80 1.75
N GLY A 369 -50.71 -10.72 0.44
CA GLY A 369 -49.86 -10.00 -0.47
C GLY A 369 -50.14 -8.51 -0.27
N ARG A 370 -49.14 -7.73 0.15
CA ARG A 370 -49.19 -6.27 0.17
C ARG A 370 -49.97 -5.74 -1.03
N ARG A 371 -50.90 -4.82 -0.77
CA ARG A 371 -51.69 -4.13 -1.80
C ARG A 371 -50.74 -3.62 -2.90
N THR A 372 -50.99 -4.00 -4.16
CA THR A 372 -50.28 -3.43 -5.31
C THR A 372 -50.84 -2.04 -5.56
N TRP A 373 -49.98 -1.03 -5.44
CA TRP A 373 -50.36 0.37 -5.57
C TRP A 373 -50.32 0.81 -7.04
N ARG A 374 -51.45 1.26 -7.58
CA ARG A 374 -51.49 1.90 -8.91
C ARG A 374 -50.97 3.33 -8.79
N LYS A 375 -50.54 3.92 -9.92
CA LYS A 375 -49.96 5.27 -9.95
C LYS A 375 -50.94 6.33 -9.44
N GLU A 376 -52.24 6.10 -9.62
CA GLU A 376 -53.38 6.92 -9.18
C GLU A 376 -53.69 6.80 -7.66
N ASP A 377 -53.20 5.73 -7.01
CA ASP A 377 -53.35 5.50 -5.57
C ASP A 377 -52.17 6.08 -4.76
N LEU A 378 -51.06 6.41 -5.44
CA LEU A 378 -49.83 6.96 -4.84
C LEU A 378 -49.80 8.49 -4.87
N THR A 379 -50.86 9.11 -4.36
CA THR A 379 -50.96 10.55 -4.10
C THR A 379 -50.77 10.83 -2.62
N TRP A 380 -50.07 11.91 -2.27
CA TRP A 380 -49.79 12.24 -0.87
C TRP A 380 -51.06 12.37 -0.02
N ALA A 381 -52.14 12.94 -0.58
CA ALA A 381 -53.45 13.05 0.08
C ALA A 381 -54.07 11.70 0.50
N LYS A 382 -53.78 10.60 -0.22
CA LYS A 382 -54.29 9.25 0.08
C LYS A 382 -53.37 8.47 1.03
N VAL A 383 -52.06 8.72 0.97
CA VAL A 383 -51.05 7.98 1.74
C VAL A 383 -50.81 8.58 3.12
N ARG A 384 -50.87 9.91 3.23
CA ARG A 384 -50.61 10.66 4.46
C ARG A 384 -51.52 10.24 5.64
N PRO A 385 -52.85 10.12 5.48
CA PRO A 385 -53.72 9.75 6.60
C PRO A 385 -53.43 8.34 7.16
N ALA A 386 -52.96 7.42 6.31
CA ALA A 386 -52.57 6.08 6.75
C ALA A 386 -51.25 6.10 7.55
N LEU A 387 -50.29 6.95 7.16
CA LEU A 387 -49.05 7.15 7.92
C LEU A 387 -49.31 7.82 9.28
N GLU A 388 -50.17 8.84 9.34
CA GLU A 388 -50.55 9.52 10.58
C GLU A 388 -51.26 8.58 11.55
N ARG A 389 -52.17 7.73 11.04
CA ARG A 389 -52.85 6.71 11.86
C ARG A 389 -51.86 5.70 12.45
N ARG A 390 -50.90 5.21 11.64
CA ARG A 390 -49.86 4.29 12.12
C ARG A 390 -48.90 4.95 13.09
N LEU A 391 -48.63 6.24 12.93
CA LEU A 391 -47.85 7.00 13.89
C LEU A 391 -48.58 7.10 15.24
N ALA A 392 -49.89 7.37 15.22
CA ALA A 392 -50.71 7.43 16.43
C ALA A 392 -50.78 6.08 17.16
N GLU A 393 -50.92 4.98 16.42
CA GLU A 393 -51.02 3.62 16.97
C GLU A 393 -49.69 3.08 17.53
N GLU A 394 -48.59 3.23 16.79
CA GLU A 394 -47.28 2.66 17.17
C GLU A 394 -46.39 3.65 17.92
N GLY A 395 -46.82 4.91 18.00
CA GLY A 395 -46.09 6.02 18.61
C GLY A 395 -44.75 6.32 17.94
N HIS A 396 -44.44 5.75 16.76
CA HIS A 396 -43.27 6.04 15.94
C HIS A 396 -43.42 5.43 14.54
N LEU A 397 -42.77 6.01 13.53
CA LEU A 397 -42.70 5.45 12.18
C LEU A 397 -41.29 4.98 11.83
N SER A 398 -41.10 3.66 11.78
CA SER A 398 -39.86 3.04 11.29
C SER A 398 -40.06 2.37 9.93
N ILE A 399 -38.98 2.17 9.17
CA ILE A 399 -39.00 1.40 7.92
C ILE A 399 -39.69 0.05 8.13
N ARG A 400 -39.44 -0.62 9.26
CA ARG A 400 -40.02 -1.92 9.58
C ARG A 400 -41.51 -1.84 9.94
N VAL A 401 -41.98 -0.73 10.51
CA VAL A 401 -43.40 -0.47 10.78
C VAL A 401 -44.12 -0.21 9.46
N ILE A 402 -43.62 0.73 8.66
CA ILE A 402 -44.13 1.02 7.31
C ILE A 402 -44.13 -0.26 6.45
N ASP A 403 -43.03 -1.01 6.50
CA ASP A 403 -42.90 -2.25 5.75
C ASP A 403 -43.64 -3.45 6.36
N GLY A 404 -44.10 -3.33 7.61
CA GLY A 404 -44.91 -4.34 8.28
C GLY A 404 -46.41 -4.15 8.06
N CYS A 405 -46.82 -3.02 7.48
CA CYS A 405 -48.20 -2.64 7.25
C CYS A 405 -48.65 -3.02 5.83
N ASP A 406 -49.79 -3.69 5.71
CA ASP A 406 -50.37 -4.11 4.42
C ASP A 406 -51.21 -3.00 3.75
N ASP A 407 -51.60 -1.98 4.53
CA ASP A 407 -52.37 -0.80 4.13
C ASP A 407 -51.50 0.39 3.70
N LEU A 408 -50.17 0.26 3.75
CA LEU A 408 -49.21 1.28 3.32
C LEU A 408 -48.36 0.82 2.12
N PRO A 409 -47.95 1.76 1.24
CA PRO A 409 -46.89 1.49 0.28
C PRO A 409 -45.58 1.23 1.02
N ASN A 410 -44.77 0.34 0.48
CA ASN A 410 -43.50 0.00 1.11
C ASN A 410 -42.53 1.19 1.14
N SER A 411 -41.58 1.13 2.06
CA SER A 411 -40.62 2.21 2.31
C SER A 411 -39.86 2.66 1.06
N ASN A 412 -39.49 1.73 0.17
CA ASN A 412 -38.84 2.04 -1.10
C ASN A 412 -39.76 2.73 -2.11
N THR A 413 -41.04 2.39 -2.12
CA THR A 413 -42.06 2.99 -3.00
C THR A 413 -42.34 4.43 -2.59
N LEU A 414 -42.45 4.67 -1.28
CA LEU A 414 -42.55 6.02 -0.72
C LEU A 414 -41.30 6.85 -1.06
N ARG A 415 -40.09 6.28 -0.88
CA ARG A 415 -38.83 6.96 -1.21
C ARG A 415 -38.72 7.39 -2.68
N ARG A 416 -39.14 6.51 -3.59
CA ARG A 416 -39.10 6.76 -5.03
C ARG A 416 -40.12 7.80 -5.47
N ARG A 417 -41.30 7.84 -4.83
CA ARG A 417 -42.40 8.72 -5.26
C ARG A 417 -42.38 10.09 -4.60
N PHE A 418 -42.00 10.17 -3.32
CA PHE A 418 -42.12 11.39 -2.52
C PHE A 418 -40.78 11.88 -1.96
N GLY A 419 -39.66 11.22 -2.28
CA GLY A 419 -38.33 11.57 -1.76
C GLY A 419 -37.98 10.85 -0.46
N PRO A 420 -36.80 11.12 0.12
CA PRO A 420 -36.31 10.38 1.29
C PRO A 420 -37.32 10.42 2.45
N LEU A 421 -37.54 9.28 3.13
CA LEU A 421 -38.52 9.19 4.23
C LEU A 421 -38.24 10.24 5.32
N GLU A 422 -36.97 10.56 5.51
CA GLU A 422 -36.47 11.59 6.41
C GLU A 422 -37.14 12.96 6.20
N ALA A 423 -37.48 13.30 4.96
CA ALA A 423 -38.22 14.51 4.61
C ALA A 423 -39.75 14.37 4.74
N LEU A 424 -40.27 13.13 4.76
CA LEU A 424 -41.70 12.83 4.86
C LEU A 424 -42.21 12.78 6.30
N TYR A 425 -41.35 12.43 7.26
CA TYR A 425 -41.71 12.29 8.68
C TYR A 425 -42.25 13.58 9.32
N PRO A 426 -41.66 14.77 9.08
CA PRO A 426 -42.22 16.02 9.59
C PRO A 426 -43.64 16.28 9.07
N ALA A 427 -43.93 15.91 7.82
CA ALA A 427 -45.21 16.12 7.17
C ALA A 427 -46.35 15.22 7.70
N VAL A 428 -46.04 14.21 8.51
CA VAL A 428 -47.00 13.34 9.21
C VAL A 428 -46.94 13.50 10.74
N GLY A 429 -46.24 14.54 11.23
CA GLY A 429 -46.14 14.84 12.67
C GLY A 429 -45.06 14.07 13.44
N GLU A 430 -44.19 13.31 12.78
CA GLU A 430 -43.07 12.60 13.42
C GLU A 430 -41.82 13.50 13.45
N MET A 431 -41.63 14.23 14.55
CA MET A 431 -40.50 15.16 14.72
C MET A 431 -39.20 14.53 15.26
N ARG A 432 -39.19 13.21 15.52
CA ARG A 432 -38.03 12.54 16.13
C ARG A 432 -36.87 12.36 15.15
N THR A 433 -35.67 12.71 15.59
CA THR A 433 -34.42 12.48 14.86
C THR A 433 -34.20 10.98 14.63
N ARG A 434 -33.31 10.65 13.67
CA ARG A 434 -32.97 9.24 13.36
C ARG A 434 -32.41 8.51 14.58
N THR A 435 -31.67 9.20 15.43
CA THR A 435 -31.05 8.66 16.64
C THR A 435 -32.10 8.33 17.71
N GLU A 436 -33.05 9.22 17.94
CA GLU A 436 -34.15 9.03 18.91
C GLU A 436 -35.07 7.87 18.50
N ARG A 437 -35.36 7.70 17.20
CA ARG A 437 -36.15 6.56 16.70
C ARG A 437 -35.44 5.23 16.90
N LEU A 438 -34.12 5.19 16.78
CA LEU A 438 -33.33 4.00 17.06
C LEU A 438 -33.30 3.67 18.55
N GLN A 439 -33.16 4.67 19.41
CA GLN A 439 -33.18 4.52 20.87
C GLN A 439 -34.55 4.03 21.35
N HIS A 440 -35.64 4.59 20.85
CA HIS A 440 -37.01 4.16 21.18
C HIS A 440 -37.30 2.72 20.73
N ALA A 441 -36.85 2.33 19.52
CA ALA A 441 -36.96 0.97 19.02
C ALA A 441 -36.10 -0.04 19.83
N GLN A 442 -34.96 0.39 20.37
CA GLN A 442 -34.12 -0.40 21.26
C GLN A 442 -34.76 -0.56 22.65
N ALA A 443 -35.35 0.51 23.21
CA ALA A 443 -36.04 0.48 24.49
C ALA A 443 -37.26 -0.47 24.49
N ARG A 444 -38.06 -0.51 23.41
CA ARG A 444 -39.15 -1.51 23.28
C ARG A 444 -38.65 -2.95 23.15
N ARG A 445 -37.47 -3.17 22.53
CA ARG A 445 -36.85 -4.51 22.49
C ARG A 445 -36.39 -4.96 23.86
N ALA A 446 -35.91 -4.05 24.70
CA ALA A 446 -35.56 -4.35 26.09
C ALA A 446 -36.81 -4.77 26.91
N ARG A 447 -37.97 -4.14 26.67
CA ARG A 447 -39.24 -4.49 27.36
C ARG A 447 -39.90 -5.82 26.93
N ARG A 448 -39.44 -6.47 25.85
CA ARG A 448 -39.99 -7.76 25.35
C ARG A 448 -39.17 -8.99 25.77
N VAL A 449 -38.18 -8.80 26.65
CA VAL A 449 -37.37 -9.89 27.21
C VAL A 449 -37.82 -10.07 28.66
N PRO A 450 -38.38 -11.24 29.05
CA PRO A 450 -38.60 -11.56 30.46
C PRO A 450 -37.25 -11.62 31.18
N ASP A 451 -37.23 -11.12 32.41
CA ASP A 451 -36.06 -10.96 33.27
C ASP A 451 -35.06 -12.12 33.21
N ALA A 452 -33.84 -11.80 32.77
CA ALA A 452 -32.64 -12.54 33.08
C ALA A 452 -31.49 -11.52 33.24
N VAL A 453 -31.35 -11.08 34.49
CA VAL A 453 -30.15 -10.57 35.19
C VAL A 453 -29.01 -10.01 34.32
N GLY A 454 -28.86 -8.68 34.37
CA GLY A 454 -27.61 -8.04 34.80
C GLY A 454 -26.39 -7.98 33.86
N VAL A 455 -26.04 -6.73 33.52
CA VAL A 455 -24.68 -6.19 33.22
C VAL A 455 -24.20 -6.13 31.76
N GLY A 456 -24.41 -4.94 31.16
CA GLY A 456 -23.47 -4.07 30.43
C GLY A 456 -22.38 -4.60 29.46
N ALA A 457 -22.47 -4.16 28.18
CA ALA A 457 -21.42 -3.43 27.40
C ALA A 457 -21.73 -3.41 25.88
N PRO A 458 -21.41 -2.34 25.13
CA PRO A 458 -21.64 -2.26 23.69
C PRO A 458 -20.58 -3.00 22.86
N ARG A 459 -21.05 -3.79 21.88
CA ARG A 459 -20.37 -4.31 20.67
C ARG A 459 -18.83 -4.36 20.71
N ALA A 460 -18.29 -5.54 21.03
CA ALA A 460 -16.87 -5.85 20.88
C ALA A 460 -16.41 -5.85 19.41
N ALA A 461 -15.39 -5.06 19.13
CA ALA A 461 -14.49 -5.20 17.99
C ALA A 461 -13.82 -6.60 17.99
N ASN A 462 -13.35 -7.03 16.81
CA ASN A 462 -12.68 -8.32 16.56
C ASN A 462 -11.70 -8.72 17.68
N ARG A 463 -12.16 -9.54 18.63
CA ARG A 463 -11.32 -10.09 19.68
C ARG A 463 -10.54 -11.27 19.08
N TRP A 464 -9.22 -11.13 19.01
CA TRP A 464 -8.31 -12.20 18.65
C TRP A 464 -8.33 -13.22 19.79
N VAL A 465 -8.93 -14.38 19.55
CA VAL A 465 -8.92 -15.47 20.52
C VAL A 465 -7.59 -16.20 20.39
N SER A 466 -6.77 -16.14 21.44
CA SER A 466 -5.61 -17.03 21.58
C SER A 466 -6.14 -18.43 21.89
N VAL A 467 -6.19 -19.29 20.88
CA VAL A 467 -6.57 -20.69 21.05
C VAL A 467 -5.30 -21.48 21.33
N LYS A 468 -5.21 -22.14 22.50
CA LYS A 468 -4.13 -23.09 22.76
C LYS A 468 -4.21 -24.22 21.70
N PRO A 469 -3.09 -24.62 21.07
CA PRO A 469 -3.11 -25.69 20.11
C PRO A 469 -3.62 -26.97 20.79
N VAL A 470 -4.62 -27.59 20.17
CA VAL A 470 -4.99 -28.98 20.52
C VAL A 470 -3.78 -29.84 20.19
N THR A 471 -3.42 -30.69 21.14
CA THR A 471 -2.21 -31.52 21.20
C THR A 471 -1.75 -32.08 19.85
N ALA A 472 -0.46 -31.93 19.58
CA ALA A 472 0.21 -32.46 18.41
C ALA A 472 0.08 -33.99 18.35
N HIS A 473 -0.56 -34.50 17.29
CA HIS A 473 -0.41 -35.89 16.87
C HIS A 473 0.78 -36.01 15.91
N PRO A 474 1.57 -37.11 15.98
CA PRO A 474 2.85 -37.23 15.30
C PRO A 474 2.71 -37.14 13.78
N ALA A 475 3.74 -36.53 13.17
CA ALA A 475 3.83 -36.22 11.76
C ALA A 475 3.85 -37.49 10.91
N GLN A 476 2.79 -37.71 10.12
CA GLN A 476 2.85 -38.56 8.93
C GLN A 476 2.79 -37.66 7.69
N GLN A 477 3.80 -37.83 6.84
CA GLN A 477 4.14 -37.04 5.67
C GLN A 477 2.94 -36.84 4.74
N ALA A 478 2.56 -35.59 4.50
CA ALA A 478 1.68 -35.24 3.39
C ALA A 478 2.53 -35.12 2.11
N GLY A 479 2.23 -35.94 1.11
CA GLY A 479 2.93 -35.93 -0.20
C GLY A 479 2.78 -34.62 -0.99
N PRO A 480 3.53 -34.49 -2.11
CA PRO A 480 3.70 -33.23 -2.84
C PRO A 480 2.38 -32.66 -3.40
N LEU A 481 2.34 -31.32 -3.46
CA LEU A 481 1.22 -30.51 -3.96
C LEU A 481 0.94 -30.81 -5.45
N LEU A 482 -0.07 -31.62 -5.72
CA LEU A 482 -0.62 -31.84 -7.06
C LEU A 482 -1.80 -30.91 -7.33
N ILE A 483 -1.81 -30.30 -8.52
CA ILE A 483 -3.00 -29.67 -9.10
C ILE A 483 -3.97 -30.81 -9.40
N VAL A 484 -5.07 -30.89 -8.65
CA VAL A 484 -6.08 -31.94 -8.87
C VAL A 484 -7.12 -31.41 -9.85
N ASP A 485 -7.11 -31.90 -11.08
CA ASP A 485 -8.24 -31.77 -11.99
C ASP A 485 -9.37 -32.69 -11.50
N CYS A 486 -10.43 -32.09 -10.97
CA CYS A 486 -11.69 -32.79 -10.75
C CYS A 486 -12.71 -32.22 -11.74
N GLY A 487 -12.88 -32.91 -12.86
CA GLY A 487 -13.95 -32.63 -13.82
C GLY A 487 -15.35 -32.77 -13.18
N PRO A 488 -16.38 -32.11 -13.75
CA PRO A 488 -17.75 -32.26 -13.27
C PRO A 488 -18.32 -33.62 -13.68
N ALA A 489 -19.24 -34.12 -12.85
CA ALA A 489 -19.93 -35.40 -12.99
C ALA A 489 -20.58 -35.60 -14.38
N GLN A 490 -20.45 -36.82 -14.89
CA GLN A 490 -21.06 -37.34 -16.10
C GLN A 490 -22.56 -37.01 -16.17
N ALA A 491 -22.95 -36.30 -17.22
CA ALA A 491 -24.31 -36.25 -17.71
C ALA A 491 -24.29 -36.78 -19.15
N LEU A 492 -25.08 -37.83 -19.39
CA LEU A 492 -25.30 -38.43 -20.70
C LEU A 492 -25.72 -37.36 -21.71
N SER A 493 -24.88 -37.09 -22.70
CA SER A 493 -25.23 -36.38 -23.94
C SER A 493 -24.27 -36.83 -25.04
N ARG A 494 -24.84 -37.06 -26.22
CA ARG A 494 -24.25 -37.69 -27.42
C ARG A 494 -22.80 -37.26 -27.66
N PRO A 495 -21.91 -38.17 -28.12
CA PRO A 495 -20.53 -37.81 -28.40
C PRO A 495 -20.48 -36.74 -29.48
N ALA A 496 -19.88 -35.60 -29.15
CA ALA A 496 -19.39 -34.66 -30.16
C ALA A 496 -18.34 -35.40 -31.01
N PRO A 497 -18.23 -35.12 -32.33
CA PRO A 497 -17.21 -35.74 -33.16
C PRO A 497 -15.83 -35.48 -32.54
N PRO A 498 -14.91 -36.47 -32.58
CA PRO A 498 -13.59 -36.31 -32.00
C PRO A 498 -12.92 -35.07 -32.61
N PRO A 499 -12.18 -34.27 -31.81
CA PRO A 499 -11.38 -33.21 -32.38
C PRO A 499 -10.41 -33.87 -33.36
N VAL A 500 -10.51 -33.46 -34.63
CA VAL A 500 -9.50 -33.82 -35.64
C VAL A 500 -8.15 -33.44 -35.03
N PRO A 501 -7.20 -34.38 -34.87
CA PRO A 501 -5.86 -34.02 -34.46
C PRO A 501 -5.30 -33.20 -35.61
N ILE A 502 -5.27 -31.88 -35.44
CA ILE A 502 -4.39 -31.04 -36.24
C ILE A 502 -3.00 -31.54 -35.83
N ALA A 503 -2.37 -32.30 -36.71
CA ALA A 503 -1.00 -32.75 -36.55
C ALA A 503 -0.17 -31.54 -36.11
N SER A 504 0.32 -31.59 -34.87
CA SER A 504 1.25 -30.59 -34.36
C SER A 504 2.56 -30.80 -35.11
N VAL A 505 2.69 -30.13 -36.26
CA VAL A 505 4.01 -29.87 -36.83
C VAL A 505 4.84 -29.29 -35.69
N PRO A 506 6.04 -29.82 -35.37
CA PRO A 506 6.89 -29.26 -34.34
C PRO A 506 7.17 -27.79 -34.72
N ARG A 507 6.47 -26.89 -34.05
CA ARG A 507 6.59 -25.46 -34.30
C ARG A 507 7.95 -25.07 -33.75
N VAL A 508 8.93 -24.82 -34.62
CA VAL A 508 10.25 -24.32 -34.22
C VAL A 508 10.03 -23.09 -33.34
N LEU A 509 10.31 -23.23 -32.06
CA LEU A 509 10.14 -22.14 -31.09
C LEU A 509 11.28 -21.15 -31.30
N ARG A 510 10.93 -19.86 -31.30
CA ARG A 510 11.94 -18.81 -31.44
C ARG A 510 12.65 -18.62 -30.09
N PRO A 511 13.98 -18.67 -30.03
CA PRO A 511 14.69 -18.45 -28.78
C PRO A 511 14.52 -17.01 -28.32
N ALA A 512 14.20 -16.85 -27.04
CA ALA A 512 13.94 -15.58 -26.39
C ALA A 512 14.60 -15.52 -25.01
N ALA A 513 15.10 -14.34 -24.64
CA ALA A 513 15.48 -14.03 -23.27
C ALA A 513 14.29 -13.46 -22.49
N GLN A 514 14.26 -13.66 -21.17
CA GLN A 514 13.34 -12.94 -20.28
C GLN A 514 14.08 -11.96 -19.37
N TYR A 515 13.51 -10.76 -19.21
CA TYR A 515 14.02 -9.75 -18.28
C TYR A 515 13.02 -9.45 -17.16
N ILE A 516 13.46 -9.64 -15.92
CA ILE A 516 12.61 -9.53 -14.73
C ILE A 516 13.19 -8.50 -13.78
N ARG A 517 12.35 -7.57 -13.33
CA ARG A 517 12.75 -6.54 -12.36
C ARG A 517 11.73 -6.38 -11.24
N MET A 518 12.21 -6.11 -10.03
CA MET A 518 11.36 -5.70 -8.90
C MET A 518 11.91 -4.44 -8.25
N SER A 519 11.05 -3.44 -8.02
CA SER A 519 11.48 -2.10 -7.59
C SER A 519 11.95 -2.03 -6.14
N THR A 520 11.54 -2.98 -5.29
CA THR A 520 11.96 -3.06 -3.88
C THR A 520 12.05 -4.52 -3.44
N ARG A 521 13.04 -4.89 -2.62
CA ARG A 521 13.21 -6.23 -1.99
C ARG A 521 11.97 -6.73 -1.24
N GLN A 522 10.99 -5.87 -1.03
CA GLN A 522 9.77 -6.09 -0.26
C GLN A 522 8.59 -6.57 -1.12
N GLN A 523 8.69 -6.51 -2.46
CA GLN A 523 7.70 -6.97 -3.43
C GLN A 523 8.11 -8.32 -4.07
N LYS A 524 8.62 -9.28 -3.27
CA LYS A 524 9.22 -10.53 -3.78
C LYS A 524 8.25 -11.42 -4.58
N THR A 525 6.95 -11.32 -4.29
CA THR A 525 5.87 -12.05 -4.99
C THR A 525 5.82 -11.67 -6.49
N SER A 526 6.31 -10.48 -6.86
CA SER A 526 6.29 -9.98 -8.23
C SER A 526 7.24 -10.68 -9.22
N ILE A 527 8.30 -11.39 -8.78
CA ILE A 527 9.22 -12.08 -9.71
C ILE A 527 8.53 -13.31 -10.31
N GLY A 528 8.00 -14.20 -9.46
CA GLY A 528 7.33 -15.42 -9.93
C GLY A 528 6.10 -15.13 -10.80
N LEU A 529 5.38 -14.03 -10.54
CA LEU A 529 4.28 -13.58 -11.40
C LEU A 529 4.76 -13.14 -12.78
N GLN A 530 5.88 -12.41 -12.84
CA GLN A 530 6.46 -11.98 -14.11
C GLN A 530 6.92 -13.19 -14.92
N MET A 531 7.62 -14.13 -14.27
CA MET A 531 8.05 -15.37 -14.92
C MET A 531 6.87 -16.17 -15.49
N GLN A 532 5.80 -16.36 -14.70
CA GLN A 532 4.63 -17.10 -15.18
C GLN A 532 3.96 -16.38 -16.36
N ALA A 533 3.73 -15.08 -16.27
CA ALA A 533 3.08 -14.33 -17.34
C ALA A 533 3.92 -14.29 -18.62
N ILE A 534 5.24 -14.21 -18.49
CA ILE A 534 6.19 -14.31 -19.61
C ILE A 534 6.14 -15.72 -20.20
N ALA A 535 6.14 -16.76 -19.38
CA ALA A 535 6.03 -18.15 -19.84
C ALA A 535 4.71 -18.41 -20.60
N ASP A 536 3.58 -17.95 -20.08
CA ASP A 536 2.27 -18.07 -20.74
C ASP A 536 2.25 -17.32 -22.09
N TYR A 537 2.88 -16.15 -22.14
CA TYR A 537 3.06 -15.38 -23.38
C TYR A 537 3.95 -16.11 -24.38
N CYS A 538 5.08 -16.65 -23.94
CA CYS A 538 5.99 -17.41 -24.79
C CYS A 538 5.31 -18.65 -25.38
N ALA A 539 4.59 -19.41 -24.57
CA ALA A 539 3.86 -20.60 -25.00
C ALA A 539 2.79 -20.28 -26.06
N SER A 540 2.06 -19.18 -25.89
CA SER A 540 1.00 -18.76 -26.84
C SER A 540 1.54 -18.14 -28.13
N HIS A 541 2.75 -17.57 -28.12
CA HIS A 541 3.33 -16.84 -29.26
C HIS A 541 4.49 -17.57 -29.96
N GLY A 542 4.81 -18.80 -29.52
CA GLY A 542 5.84 -19.65 -30.13
C GLY A 542 7.27 -19.21 -29.81
N TYR A 543 7.53 -18.82 -28.56
CA TYR A 543 8.87 -18.53 -28.04
C TYR A 543 9.31 -19.57 -27.03
N GLU A 544 10.61 -19.82 -26.97
CA GLU A 544 11.28 -20.61 -25.93
C GLU A 544 12.18 -19.69 -25.10
N ILE A 545 12.12 -19.80 -23.78
CA ILE A 545 12.94 -18.97 -22.89
C ILE A 545 14.30 -19.64 -22.71
N VAL A 546 15.34 -19.12 -23.37
CA VAL A 546 16.71 -19.67 -23.31
C VAL A 546 17.59 -18.98 -22.27
N ARG A 547 17.26 -17.73 -21.88
CA ARG A 547 18.06 -16.94 -20.93
C ARG A 547 17.20 -16.09 -20.00
N THR A 548 17.65 -15.90 -18.76
CA THR A 548 16.90 -15.17 -17.73
C THR A 548 17.77 -14.16 -16.99
N TYR A 549 17.39 -12.89 -17.05
CA TYR A 549 18.09 -11.79 -16.38
C TYR A 549 17.22 -11.19 -15.27
N ILE A 550 17.77 -11.05 -14.06
CA ILE A 550 16.99 -10.67 -12.86
C ILE A 550 17.62 -9.49 -12.12
N ASP A 551 16.84 -8.44 -11.91
CA ASP A 551 17.19 -7.31 -11.05
C ASP A 551 16.29 -7.26 -9.80
N ALA A 552 16.73 -7.98 -8.76
CA ALA A 552 16.00 -8.13 -7.50
C ALA A 552 16.15 -6.90 -6.57
N GLY A 553 15.09 -6.09 -6.48
CA GLY A 553 14.97 -5.00 -5.52
C GLY A 553 15.67 -3.72 -5.96
N ARG A 554 15.80 -3.52 -7.28
CA ARG A 554 16.45 -2.38 -7.89
C ARG A 554 15.44 -1.39 -8.45
N SER A 555 15.68 -0.10 -8.19
CA SER A 555 14.86 0.98 -8.75
C SER A 555 14.90 0.96 -10.28
N GLY A 556 13.82 1.38 -10.91
CA GLY A 556 13.77 1.59 -12.36
C GLY A 556 14.06 3.04 -12.77
N LEU A 557 14.47 3.88 -11.82
CA LEU A 557 14.78 5.30 -12.03
C LEU A 557 16.24 5.54 -12.46
N SER A 558 17.08 4.50 -12.37
CA SER A 558 18.49 4.57 -12.71
C SER A 558 18.98 3.19 -13.11
N THR A 559 19.99 3.15 -13.98
CA THR A 559 20.76 1.96 -14.35
C THR A 559 21.69 1.48 -13.24
N ARG A 560 22.02 2.35 -12.27
CA ARG A 560 22.98 2.04 -11.21
C ARG A 560 22.52 0.84 -10.38
N GLY A 561 23.31 -0.23 -10.42
CA GLY A 561 23.05 -1.48 -9.70
C GLY A 561 22.04 -2.42 -10.36
N ARG A 562 21.62 -2.15 -11.60
CA ARG A 562 20.83 -3.07 -12.45
C ARG A 562 21.75 -4.03 -13.20
N THR A 563 22.43 -4.90 -12.47
CA THR A 563 23.41 -5.84 -13.03
C THR A 563 22.78 -6.82 -14.02
N GLY A 564 21.51 -7.19 -13.81
CA GLY A 564 20.78 -8.06 -14.75
C GLY A 564 20.50 -7.36 -16.08
N LEU A 565 20.07 -6.09 -16.06
CA LEU A 565 19.91 -5.31 -17.30
C LEU A 565 21.24 -5.13 -18.01
N MET A 566 22.32 -4.82 -17.27
CA MET A 566 23.64 -4.63 -17.88
C MET A 566 24.17 -5.92 -18.52
N ALA A 567 23.96 -7.08 -17.89
CA ALA A 567 24.30 -8.38 -18.46
C ALA A 567 23.47 -8.68 -19.73
N LEU A 568 22.17 -8.35 -19.72
CA LEU A 568 21.32 -8.48 -20.91
C LEU A 568 21.84 -7.62 -22.06
N LEU A 569 22.13 -6.34 -21.80
CA LEU A 569 22.61 -5.44 -22.85
C LEU A 569 24.00 -5.83 -23.36
N ALA A 570 24.85 -6.42 -22.51
CA ALA A 570 26.14 -6.97 -22.95
C ALA A 570 25.92 -8.15 -23.92
N ASP A 571 25.10 -9.13 -23.53
CA ASP A 571 24.81 -10.29 -24.38
C ASP A 571 24.12 -9.89 -25.71
N VAL A 572 23.35 -8.81 -25.71
CA VAL A 572 22.72 -8.24 -26.93
C VAL A 572 23.74 -7.58 -27.87
N VAL A 573 24.80 -6.98 -27.34
CA VAL A 573 25.82 -6.28 -28.15
C VAL A 573 26.88 -7.23 -28.69
N ASP A 574 27.13 -8.34 -27.99
CA ASP A 574 28.06 -9.37 -28.43
C ASP A 574 27.41 -10.27 -29.50
N ASP A 575 26.89 -11.44 -29.12
CA ASP A 575 26.18 -12.36 -30.03
C ASP A 575 25.04 -13.06 -29.26
N PRO A 576 23.80 -12.57 -29.36
CA PRO A 576 22.70 -13.10 -28.57
C PRO A 576 22.21 -14.43 -29.13
N GLU A 577 22.18 -15.46 -28.30
CA GLU A 577 21.55 -16.78 -28.57
C GLU A 577 20.01 -16.71 -28.76
N TYR A 578 19.43 -15.51 -28.80
CA TYR A 578 18.01 -15.25 -28.80
C TYR A 578 17.63 -14.07 -29.70
N SER A 579 16.46 -14.18 -30.33
CA SER A 579 15.92 -13.18 -31.27
C SER A 579 14.97 -12.17 -30.61
N SER A 580 14.61 -12.38 -29.34
CA SER A 580 13.65 -11.53 -28.64
C SER A 580 13.92 -11.46 -27.14
N VAL A 581 13.65 -10.30 -26.54
CA VAL A 581 13.64 -10.09 -25.10
C VAL A 581 12.20 -9.88 -24.65
N ILE A 582 11.69 -10.77 -23.81
CA ILE A 582 10.34 -10.71 -23.27
C ILE A 582 10.38 -10.05 -21.89
N VAL A 583 9.59 -9.00 -21.75
CA VAL A 583 9.51 -8.15 -20.56
C VAL A 583 8.06 -8.11 -20.11
N PHE A 584 7.81 -8.08 -18.80
CA PHE A 584 6.44 -8.09 -18.31
C PHE A 584 5.62 -6.85 -18.72
N ASP A 585 6.14 -5.65 -18.44
CA ASP A 585 5.51 -4.35 -18.74
C ASP A 585 6.60 -3.31 -19.09
N VAL A 586 6.25 -2.21 -19.77
CA VAL A 586 7.19 -1.12 -20.14
C VAL A 586 7.95 -0.60 -18.92
N SER A 587 7.27 -0.54 -17.78
CA SER A 587 7.88 -0.05 -16.54
C SER A 587 9.02 -0.94 -16.03
N ARG A 588 9.08 -2.23 -16.37
CA ARG A 588 10.21 -3.11 -16.02
C ARG A 588 11.47 -2.73 -16.77
N TRP A 589 11.35 -2.36 -18.05
CA TRP A 589 12.46 -1.88 -18.86
C TRP A 589 13.10 -0.64 -18.25
N GLY A 590 12.29 0.36 -17.89
CA GLY A 590 12.76 1.57 -17.22
C GLY A 590 11.63 2.53 -16.88
N ARG A 591 11.88 3.40 -15.90
CA ARG A 591 11.06 4.59 -15.59
C ARG A 591 12.02 5.75 -15.36
N TYR A 592 12.95 5.91 -16.28
CA TYR A 592 13.95 6.95 -16.25
C TYR A 592 13.25 8.31 -16.28
N GLN A 593 13.92 9.35 -15.74
CA GLN A 593 13.34 10.69 -15.79
C GLN A 593 13.33 11.21 -17.22
N ASP A 594 14.37 10.86 -17.97
CA ASP A 594 14.43 10.98 -19.42
C ASP A 594 13.90 9.69 -20.06
N PRO A 595 12.73 9.71 -20.73
CA PRO A 595 12.19 8.56 -21.46
C PRO A 595 13.13 8.02 -22.54
N ASP A 596 14.04 8.86 -23.06
CA ASP A 596 14.96 8.49 -24.13
C ASP A 596 16.02 7.50 -23.65
N GLU A 597 16.32 7.44 -22.35
CA GLU A 597 17.16 6.37 -21.80
C GLU A 597 16.54 4.98 -22.05
N ALA A 598 15.23 4.83 -21.83
CA ALA A 598 14.54 3.56 -22.10
C ALA A 598 14.48 3.28 -23.61
N ALA A 599 14.30 4.33 -24.41
CA ALA A 599 14.31 4.25 -25.87
C ALA A 599 15.66 3.81 -26.41
N HIS A 600 16.74 4.36 -25.87
CA HIS A 600 18.11 4.04 -26.26
C HIS A 600 18.44 2.56 -26.03
N TYR A 601 18.07 1.98 -24.89
CA TYR A 601 18.30 0.55 -24.64
C TYR A 601 17.45 -0.35 -25.52
N GLU A 602 16.21 0.03 -25.81
CA GLU A 602 15.38 -0.75 -26.74
C GLU A 602 15.90 -0.64 -28.19
N PHE A 603 16.35 0.56 -28.58
CA PHE A 603 17.01 0.80 -29.86
C PHE A 603 18.26 -0.08 -30.00
N LEU A 604 19.09 -0.17 -28.96
CA LEU A 604 20.28 -1.01 -28.93
C LEU A 604 19.94 -2.49 -29.18
N CYS A 605 18.90 -3.01 -28.53
CA CYS A 605 18.40 -4.36 -28.81
C CYS A 605 17.98 -4.52 -30.27
N ARG A 606 17.20 -3.58 -30.78
CA ARG A 606 16.69 -3.64 -32.15
C ARG A 606 17.79 -3.53 -33.21
N SER A 607 18.79 -2.67 -33.00
CA SER A 607 19.94 -2.54 -33.90
C SER A 607 20.80 -3.81 -33.94
N SER A 608 20.81 -4.59 -32.86
CA SER A 608 21.44 -5.92 -32.80
C SER A 608 20.52 -7.06 -33.24
N GLY A 609 19.38 -6.78 -33.88
CA GLY A 609 18.44 -7.82 -34.36
C GLY A 609 17.57 -8.47 -33.27
N VAL A 610 17.61 -7.97 -32.04
CA VAL A 610 16.85 -8.51 -30.90
C VAL A 610 15.59 -7.66 -30.64
N ALA A 611 14.41 -8.24 -30.81
CA ALA A 611 13.14 -7.53 -30.59
C ALA A 611 12.73 -7.50 -29.10
N VAL A 612 12.41 -6.33 -28.54
CA VAL A 612 11.84 -6.22 -27.19
C VAL A 612 10.31 -6.36 -27.24
N ARG A 613 9.73 -7.21 -26.40
CA ARG A 613 8.28 -7.48 -26.37
C ARG A 613 7.70 -7.39 -24.96
N TYR A 614 6.54 -6.75 -24.84
CA TYR A 614 5.87 -6.53 -23.56
C TYR A 614 4.64 -7.46 -23.40
N CYS A 615 4.69 -8.40 -22.47
CA CYS A 615 3.65 -9.44 -22.37
C CYS A 615 2.31 -8.92 -21.83
N SER A 616 2.29 -7.86 -21.02
CA SER A 616 1.05 -7.25 -20.54
C SER A 616 0.38 -6.34 -21.57
N GLU A 617 1.08 -5.98 -22.65
CA GLU A 617 0.67 -4.96 -23.61
C GLU A 617 1.00 -5.43 -25.05
N PRO A 618 0.35 -6.47 -25.58
CA PRO A 618 0.74 -7.08 -26.86
C PRO A 618 0.64 -6.14 -28.07
N ALA A 619 -0.16 -5.06 -27.96
CA ALA A 619 -0.37 -4.07 -29.00
C ALA A 619 0.90 -3.28 -29.38
N THR A 620 1.93 -3.25 -28.51
CA THR A 620 3.20 -2.57 -28.79
C THR A 620 4.24 -3.46 -29.50
N SER A 621 3.90 -4.73 -29.76
CA SER A 621 4.89 -5.74 -30.19
C SER A 621 5.16 -5.80 -31.71
N LYS A 622 4.40 -5.06 -32.53
CA LYS A 622 4.63 -4.92 -33.99
C LYS A 622 5.13 -3.51 -34.29
N PRO A 623 6.28 -3.33 -34.97
CA PRO A 623 6.86 -2.02 -35.25
C PRO A 623 6.04 -1.31 -36.35
N THR A 624 4.93 -0.71 -35.93
CA THR A 624 4.09 0.19 -36.71
C THR A 624 4.28 1.61 -36.19
N ALA A 625 4.04 2.64 -37.00
CA ALA A 625 4.08 4.03 -36.54
C ALA A 625 3.20 4.24 -35.29
N ASP A 626 2.01 3.64 -35.29
CA ASP A 626 1.06 3.67 -34.18
C ASP A 626 1.65 3.04 -32.90
N SER A 627 2.32 1.90 -33.01
CA SER A 627 2.96 1.24 -31.86
C SER A 627 4.09 2.07 -31.24
N ALA A 628 4.84 2.82 -32.07
CA ALA A 628 5.93 3.66 -31.62
C ALA A 628 5.40 4.87 -30.83
N ILE A 629 4.31 5.47 -31.30
CA ILE A 629 3.60 6.54 -30.57
C ILE A 629 3.08 5.99 -29.24
N VAL A 630 2.37 4.86 -29.24
CA VAL A 630 1.84 4.23 -28.02
C VAL A 630 2.96 3.93 -27.02
N THR A 631 4.09 3.39 -27.47
CA THR A 631 5.22 3.04 -26.60
C THR A 631 5.88 4.28 -26.00
N SER A 632 6.07 5.34 -26.80
CA SER A 632 6.61 6.63 -26.33
C SER A 632 5.69 7.28 -25.30
N VAL A 633 4.38 7.28 -25.56
CA VAL A 633 3.38 7.74 -24.59
C VAL A 633 3.51 6.93 -23.30
N GLN A 634 3.51 5.59 -23.37
CA GLN A 634 3.62 4.72 -22.19
C GLN A 634 4.89 4.94 -21.36
N ARG A 635 6.04 5.20 -22.00
CA ARG A 635 7.29 5.55 -21.29
C ARG A 635 7.15 6.88 -20.56
N LEU A 636 6.60 7.89 -21.22
CA LEU A 636 6.27 9.17 -20.58
C LEU A 636 5.31 8.96 -19.40
N LEU A 637 4.27 8.14 -19.57
CA LEU A 637 3.31 7.83 -18.51
C LEU A 637 4.00 7.16 -17.32
N ALA A 638 4.89 6.19 -17.58
CA ALA A 638 5.59 5.46 -16.54
C ALA A 638 6.57 6.33 -15.75
N ALA A 639 7.22 7.29 -16.41
CA ALA A 639 8.07 8.31 -15.80
C ALA A 639 7.25 9.28 -14.93
N GLU A 640 6.15 9.81 -15.47
CA GLU A 640 5.26 10.73 -14.77
C GLU A 640 4.57 10.08 -13.57
N PHE A 641 4.14 8.81 -13.68
CA PHE A 641 3.65 8.03 -12.53
C PHE A 641 4.69 7.86 -11.43
N SER A 642 5.98 7.87 -11.77
CA SER A 642 7.05 7.85 -10.78
C SER A 642 7.15 9.20 -10.06
N ARG A 643 7.08 10.31 -10.81
CA ARG A 643 7.07 11.68 -10.25
C ARG A 643 5.87 11.91 -9.35
N GLN A 644 4.66 11.60 -9.81
CA GLN A 644 3.44 11.77 -9.04
C GLN A 644 3.47 10.98 -7.74
N ARG A 645 3.86 9.69 -7.78
CA ARG A 645 3.99 8.87 -6.56
C ARG A 645 5.04 9.43 -5.60
N SER A 646 6.14 9.98 -6.13
CA SER A 646 7.15 10.65 -5.30
C SER A 646 6.57 11.91 -4.64
N ALA A 647 5.85 12.75 -5.38
CA ALA A 647 5.18 13.93 -4.85
C ALA A 647 4.15 13.54 -3.77
N ASP A 648 3.30 12.56 -4.01
CA ASP A 648 2.29 12.11 -3.05
C ASP A 648 2.90 11.55 -1.76
N VAL A 649 3.96 10.74 -1.87
CA VAL A 649 4.68 10.25 -0.68
C VAL A 649 5.32 11.39 0.09
N ARG A 650 5.96 12.35 -0.60
CA ARG A 650 6.59 13.52 0.04
C ARG A 650 5.56 14.38 0.76
N SER A 651 4.45 14.67 0.12
CA SER A 651 3.40 15.48 0.73
C SER A 651 2.71 14.74 1.88
N GLY A 652 2.49 13.43 1.76
CA GLY A 652 2.00 12.60 2.87
C GLY A 652 2.99 12.56 4.05
N GLN A 653 4.30 12.55 3.77
CA GLN A 653 5.33 12.70 4.81
C GLN A 653 5.31 14.09 5.43
N LYS A 654 5.27 15.17 4.62
CA LYS A 654 5.18 16.56 5.09
C LYS A 654 4.00 16.73 6.03
N LEU A 655 2.81 16.29 5.63
CA LEU A 655 1.62 16.42 6.45
C LEU A 655 1.72 15.65 7.78
N ARG A 656 2.31 14.46 7.79
CA ARG A 656 2.61 13.78 9.06
C ARG A 656 3.54 14.61 9.94
N ARG A 657 4.59 15.23 9.37
CA ARG A 657 5.49 16.12 10.13
C ARG A 657 4.73 17.30 10.71
N ASP A 658 3.93 17.96 9.88
CA ASP A 658 3.20 19.18 10.24
C ASP A 658 2.10 18.90 11.27
N SER A 659 1.53 17.69 11.29
CA SER A 659 0.58 17.21 12.30
C SER A 659 1.24 16.56 13.54
N GLY A 660 2.56 16.66 13.71
CA GLY A 660 3.26 16.10 14.87
C GLY A 660 3.33 14.57 14.91
N LEU A 661 3.04 13.90 13.78
CA LEU A 661 3.08 12.44 13.66
C LEU A 661 4.45 11.93 13.21
N TRP A 662 4.81 10.74 13.67
CA TRP A 662 6.04 10.09 13.27
C TRP A 662 5.96 9.60 11.82
N PRO A 663 6.81 10.10 10.89
CA PRO A 663 6.68 9.81 9.46
C PRO A 663 7.06 8.37 9.09
N GLY A 664 7.86 7.71 9.92
CA GLY A 664 8.30 6.31 9.76
C GLY A 664 9.76 6.10 10.17
N GLY A 665 10.20 4.84 10.18
CA GLY A 665 11.55 4.45 10.59
C GLY A 665 11.70 4.27 12.11
N ASN A 666 12.95 4.12 12.55
CA ASN A 666 13.32 3.97 13.95
C ASN A 666 13.36 5.34 14.64
N VAL A 667 12.81 5.41 15.85
CA VAL A 667 12.89 6.61 16.70
C VAL A 667 14.28 6.74 17.36
N PRO A 668 14.70 7.95 17.74
CA PRO A 668 15.93 8.14 18.52
C PRO A 668 15.93 7.36 19.84
N PHE A 669 17.11 7.20 20.43
CA PHE A 669 17.27 6.61 21.77
C PHE A 669 16.58 7.48 22.83
N GLY A 670 15.94 6.87 23.83
CA GLY A 670 15.09 7.56 24.83
C GLY A 670 13.62 7.69 24.42
N PHE A 671 13.25 7.22 23.22
CA PHE A 671 11.90 7.36 22.68
C PHE A 671 11.37 6.04 22.12
N SER A 672 10.05 5.90 22.14
CA SER A 672 9.31 4.76 21.59
C SER A 672 8.26 5.23 20.57
N ARG A 673 7.85 4.30 19.71
CA ARG A 673 6.73 4.55 18.79
C ARG A 673 5.47 4.00 19.41
N ALA A 674 4.39 4.77 19.38
CA ALA A 674 3.08 4.29 19.76
C ALA A 674 2.08 4.46 18.62
N SER A 675 1.14 3.52 18.50
CA SER A 675 0.03 3.61 17.56
C SER A 675 -1.29 3.66 18.32
N SER A 676 -2.13 4.64 17.97
CA SER A 676 -3.53 4.67 18.41
C SER A 676 -4.39 4.02 17.31
N PRO A 677 -5.21 3.01 17.64
CA PRO A 677 -6.29 2.56 16.78
C PRO A 677 -7.32 3.68 16.53
N PRO A 678 -8.14 3.60 15.47
CA PRO A 678 -9.29 4.50 15.32
C PRO A 678 -10.32 4.21 16.42
N GLY A 679 -10.63 5.19 17.26
CA GLY A 679 -11.65 5.10 18.30
C GLY A 679 -11.15 4.73 19.71
N ASP A 680 -9.84 4.52 19.89
CA ASP A 680 -9.19 4.40 21.20
C ASP A 680 -8.28 5.61 21.42
N ASP A 681 -8.39 6.25 22.59
CA ASP A 681 -7.50 7.36 22.98
C ASP A 681 -6.14 6.87 23.50
N GLU A 682 -6.04 5.61 23.94
CA GLU A 682 -4.79 5.12 24.52
C GLU A 682 -3.77 4.64 23.47
N PRO A 683 -2.57 5.26 23.42
CA PRO A 683 -1.54 4.91 22.45
C PRO A 683 -0.82 3.61 22.85
N ARG A 684 -1.01 2.53 22.08
CA ARG A 684 -0.26 1.27 22.28
C ARG A 684 1.18 1.42 21.79
N VAL A 685 2.15 1.23 22.70
CA VAL A 685 3.58 1.18 22.35
C VAL A 685 3.86 -0.02 21.44
N LEU A 686 4.51 0.25 20.30
CA LEU A 686 4.90 -0.76 19.33
C LEU A 686 6.25 -1.36 19.74
N ALA A 687 6.33 -2.69 19.79
CA ALA A 687 7.58 -3.38 20.04
C ALA A 687 8.62 -3.12 18.92
N ARG A 688 9.87 -3.49 19.20
CA ARG A 688 10.97 -3.35 18.25
C ARG A 688 10.65 -4.10 16.96
N GLU A 689 10.75 -3.40 15.82
CA GLU A 689 10.38 -3.89 14.48
C GLU A 689 8.89 -4.20 14.24
N GLU A 690 8.04 -4.16 15.28
CA GLU A 690 6.61 -4.33 15.15
C GLU A 690 6.08 -3.25 14.20
N ARG A 691 5.43 -3.64 13.12
CA ARG A 691 4.92 -2.67 12.17
C ARG A 691 3.60 -2.13 12.66
N LYS A 692 3.33 -0.85 12.37
CA LYS A 692 2.01 -0.25 12.51
C LYS A 692 0.94 -1.24 12.02
N PRO A 693 -0.05 -1.61 12.84
CA PRO A 693 -1.10 -2.53 12.43
C PRO A 693 -1.93 -1.93 11.29
N LYS A 694 -2.45 -2.79 10.39
CA LYS A 694 -3.35 -2.35 9.31
C LYS A 694 -4.62 -1.80 9.94
N GLY A 695 -4.97 -0.55 9.60
CA GLY A 695 -6.13 0.15 10.17
C GLY A 695 -5.80 1.12 11.30
N ALA A 696 -4.61 1.10 11.91
CA ALA A 696 -4.21 2.18 12.80
C ALA A 696 -4.08 3.49 12.02
N THR A 697 -4.55 4.58 12.61
CA THR A 697 -4.71 5.89 11.95
C THR A 697 -3.37 6.61 11.85
N SER A 698 -2.54 6.56 12.89
CA SER A 698 -1.25 7.28 12.95
C SER A 698 -0.22 6.61 13.86
N VAL A 699 1.04 7.04 13.78
CA VAL A 699 2.10 6.69 14.74
C VAL A 699 2.56 7.98 15.39
N ARG A 700 2.63 8.00 16.72
CA ARG A 700 3.16 9.11 17.52
C ARG A 700 4.46 8.67 18.20
N VAL A 701 5.23 9.65 18.63
CA VAL A 701 6.41 9.42 19.48
C VAL A 701 5.96 9.55 20.93
N VAL A 702 6.42 8.63 21.78
CA VAL A 702 6.23 8.66 23.23
C VAL A 702 7.59 8.47 23.91
N TRP A 703 7.65 8.68 25.22
CA TRP A 703 8.85 8.36 25.98
C TRP A 703 9.21 6.88 25.84
N GLY A 704 10.52 6.62 25.79
CA GLY A 704 11.06 5.28 25.73
C GLY A 704 10.91 4.55 27.06
N PRO A 705 11.49 3.35 27.14
CA PRO A 705 11.64 2.65 28.41
C PRO A 705 12.35 3.53 29.47
N PRO A 706 11.98 3.44 30.76
CA PRO A 706 12.53 4.29 31.82
C PRO A 706 14.06 4.29 31.89
N GLU A 707 14.70 3.16 31.59
CA GLU A 707 16.16 3.02 31.56
C GLU A 707 16.80 3.86 30.44
N GLU A 708 16.16 3.95 29.26
CA GLU A 708 16.67 4.80 28.18
C GLU A 708 16.48 6.29 28.51
N VAL A 709 15.35 6.63 29.14
CA VAL A 709 15.06 8.01 29.57
C VAL A 709 16.06 8.46 30.65
N ALA A 710 16.34 7.61 31.63
CA ALA A 710 17.35 7.87 32.65
C ALA A 710 18.75 8.05 32.05
N ALA A 711 19.13 7.22 31.07
CA ALA A 711 20.40 7.37 30.37
C ALA A 711 20.48 8.68 29.56
N VAL A 712 19.39 9.14 28.94
CA VAL A 712 19.35 10.45 28.27
C VAL A 712 19.55 11.58 29.28
N ARG A 713 18.89 11.53 30.45
CA ARG A 713 19.10 12.53 31.52
C ARG A 713 20.54 12.54 32.01
N ARG A 714 21.11 11.36 32.27
CA ARG A 714 22.52 11.19 32.66
C ARG A 714 23.48 11.80 31.65
N VAL A 715 23.20 11.68 30.34
CA VAL A 715 24.01 12.32 29.29
C VAL A 715 24.03 13.85 29.43
N PHE A 716 22.89 14.48 29.75
CA PHE A 716 22.82 15.93 29.95
C PHE A 716 23.50 16.35 31.26
N GLU A 717 23.30 15.63 32.36
CA GLU A 717 24.00 15.86 33.63
C GLU A 717 25.53 15.80 33.46
N LEU A 718 26.05 14.73 32.84
CA LEU A 718 27.48 14.57 32.58
C LEU A 718 28.03 15.73 31.73
N PHE A 719 27.27 16.18 30.72
CA PHE A 719 27.76 17.16 29.75
C PHE A 719 27.61 18.61 30.23
N VAL A 720 26.52 18.94 30.90
CA VAL A 720 26.19 20.30 31.36
C VAL A 720 26.71 20.51 32.78
N ASP A 721 26.19 19.72 33.73
CA ASP A 721 26.42 19.90 35.17
C ASP A 721 27.84 19.48 35.58
N GLU A 722 28.28 18.29 35.18
CA GLU A 722 29.62 17.77 35.49
C GLU A 722 30.70 18.25 34.51
N VAL A 723 30.30 19.02 33.49
CA VAL A 723 31.20 19.65 32.54
C VAL A 723 32.13 18.67 31.83
N GLN A 724 31.68 17.45 31.52
CA GLN A 724 32.47 16.47 30.77
C GLN A 724 32.47 16.74 29.26
N SER A 725 33.47 16.20 28.56
CA SER A 725 33.47 16.16 27.09
C SER A 725 32.55 15.03 26.60
N ALA A 726 32.10 15.07 25.34
CA ALA A 726 31.30 13.98 24.79
C ALA A 726 32.04 12.63 24.75
N VAL A 727 33.38 12.63 24.79
CA VAL A 727 34.21 11.42 24.88
C VAL A 727 34.23 10.92 26.33
N ALA A 728 34.50 11.81 27.29
CA ALA A 728 34.49 11.47 28.71
C ALA A 728 33.11 10.98 29.16
N ALA A 729 32.03 11.67 28.79
CA ALA A 729 30.67 11.23 29.09
C ALA A 729 30.36 9.83 28.51
N ALA A 730 30.86 9.51 27.31
CA ALA A 730 30.70 8.18 26.72
C ALA A 730 31.52 7.12 27.49
N ALA A 731 32.72 7.45 27.95
CA ALA A 731 33.54 6.54 28.77
C ALA A 731 32.89 6.28 30.13
N THR A 732 32.40 7.32 30.81
CA THR A 732 31.66 7.22 32.07
C THR A 732 30.43 6.32 31.92
N LEU A 733 29.60 6.56 30.89
CA LEU A 733 28.41 5.74 30.64
C LEU A 733 28.72 4.26 30.30
N ASN A 734 29.88 3.99 29.68
CA ASN A 734 30.34 2.62 29.45
C ASN A 734 30.82 1.96 30.73
N GLY A 735 31.43 2.71 31.66
CA GLY A 735 31.84 2.22 32.97
C GLY A 735 30.68 2.01 33.95
N GLU A 736 29.56 2.73 33.76
CA GLU A 736 28.31 2.55 34.51
C GLU A 736 27.51 1.29 34.11
N ASP A 737 28.01 0.48 33.17
CA ASP A 737 27.35 -0.74 32.66
C ASP A 737 25.91 -0.52 32.13
N ARG A 738 25.66 0.67 31.57
CA ARG A 738 24.38 1.05 30.95
C ARG A 738 24.46 0.93 29.43
N PRO A 739 24.31 -0.26 28.80
CA PRO A 739 24.45 -0.38 27.36
C PRO A 739 23.35 0.38 26.60
N THR A 740 23.63 0.79 25.36
CA THR A 740 22.59 1.35 24.49
C THR A 740 21.54 0.29 24.15
N ARG A 741 20.39 0.71 23.57
CA ARG A 741 19.25 -0.16 23.17
C ARG A 741 19.55 -1.35 22.26
N TRP A 742 20.79 -1.45 21.77
CA TRP A 742 21.28 -2.52 20.89
C TRP A 742 22.40 -3.34 21.56
N GLY A 743 22.64 -3.19 22.86
CA GLY A 743 23.78 -3.83 23.55
C GLY A 743 25.14 -3.27 23.13
N GLN A 744 25.15 -2.10 22.48
CA GLN A 744 26.38 -1.49 21.94
C GLN A 744 26.90 -0.42 22.90
N SER A 745 28.22 -0.25 22.94
CA SER A 745 28.89 0.77 23.76
C SER A 745 28.52 2.20 23.36
N TRP A 746 28.56 3.11 24.32
CA TRP A 746 28.49 4.54 24.12
C TRP A 746 29.70 5.05 23.36
N THR A 747 29.45 5.94 22.41
CA THR A 747 30.49 6.63 21.65
C THR A 747 30.19 8.13 21.68
N ALA A 748 31.23 8.96 21.56
CA ALA A 748 31.06 10.41 21.51
C ALA A 748 30.09 10.86 20.40
N ARG A 749 30.01 10.12 19.29
CA ARG A 749 29.04 10.38 18.21
C ARG A 749 27.59 10.19 18.67
N ARG A 750 27.30 9.16 19.48
CA ARG A 750 25.96 8.89 20.01
C ARG A 750 25.56 9.92 21.05
N VAL A 751 26.48 10.24 21.97
CA VAL A 751 26.30 11.31 22.96
C VAL A 751 25.97 12.64 22.27
N ARG A 752 26.78 13.07 21.28
CA ARG A 752 26.49 14.28 20.48
C ARG A 752 25.18 14.20 19.71
N SER A 753 24.75 13.01 19.29
CA SER A 753 23.47 12.83 18.61
C SER A 753 22.28 13.02 19.54
N ILE A 754 22.40 12.61 20.81
CA ILE A 754 21.37 12.83 21.84
C ILE A 754 21.33 14.31 22.21
N LEU A 755 22.49 14.90 22.52
CA LEU A 755 22.58 16.30 22.91
C LEU A 755 22.02 17.25 21.84
N ARG A 756 22.08 16.92 20.54
CA ARG A 756 21.52 17.74 19.44
C ARG A 756 20.06 17.43 19.08
N ASN A 757 19.41 16.51 19.79
CA ASN A 757 18.07 16.06 19.43
C ASN A 757 16.99 16.89 20.14
N GLU A 758 16.36 17.82 19.41
CA GLU A 758 15.27 18.67 19.93
C GLU A 758 14.06 17.88 20.50
N LEU A 759 13.93 16.58 20.22
CA LEU A 759 12.89 15.75 20.83
C LEU A 759 13.02 15.63 22.35
N VAL A 760 14.21 15.83 22.92
CA VAL A 760 14.42 15.78 24.39
C VAL A 760 13.73 16.93 25.12
N ILE A 761 13.49 18.05 24.44
CA ILE A 761 12.67 19.16 24.94
C ILE A 761 11.21 19.08 24.43
N GLY A 762 10.81 17.92 23.91
CA GLY A 762 9.46 17.69 23.40
C GLY A 762 9.20 18.18 21.97
N VAL A 763 10.21 18.70 21.28
CA VAL A 763 10.08 19.30 19.93
C VAL A 763 10.49 18.32 18.83
N LEU A 764 9.53 17.91 18.02
CA LEU A 764 9.76 17.09 16.84
C LEU A 764 10.22 17.97 15.67
N ALA A 765 11.53 18.01 15.43
CA ALA A 765 12.15 18.70 14.31
C ALA A 765 12.43 17.76 13.13
N LEU A 766 11.62 17.84 12.07
CA LEU A 766 11.71 16.98 10.89
C LEU A 766 11.88 17.76 9.58
N GLY A 767 12.29 17.07 8.52
CA GLY A 767 12.50 17.68 7.21
C GLY A 767 13.93 18.16 6.92
N ARG A 768 14.92 17.72 7.71
CA ARG A 768 16.33 18.11 7.55
C ARG A 768 16.91 17.82 6.16
N ARG A 769 16.46 16.75 5.49
CA ARG A 769 16.79 16.40 4.11
C ARG A 769 15.52 15.98 3.38
N GLU A 770 15.53 16.13 2.06
CA GLU A 770 14.53 15.52 1.19
C GLU A 770 15.16 14.41 0.36
N ILE A 771 14.34 13.43 -0.03
CA ILE A 771 14.74 12.42 -1.00
C ILE A 771 13.83 12.64 -2.22
N LEU A 772 14.41 13.12 -3.32
CA LEU A 772 13.71 13.36 -4.57
C LEU A 772 14.12 12.28 -5.56
N LEU A 773 13.16 11.47 -6.03
CA LEU A 773 13.38 10.46 -7.08
C LEU A 773 14.55 9.48 -6.81
N GLY A 774 14.91 9.27 -5.54
CA GLY A 774 16.00 8.38 -5.13
C GLY A 774 17.31 9.09 -4.80
N GLU A 775 17.40 10.40 -5.04
CA GLU A 775 18.55 11.23 -4.67
C GLU A 775 18.30 11.97 -3.36
N THR A 776 19.31 12.04 -2.50
CA THR A 776 19.25 12.79 -1.24
C THR A 776 19.66 14.24 -1.48
N SER A 777 18.78 15.18 -1.18
CA SER A 777 19.10 16.60 -1.19
C SER A 777 20.09 16.97 -0.07
N PRO A 778 20.82 18.09 -0.22
CA PRO A 778 21.60 18.70 0.86
C PRO A 778 20.75 18.93 2.12
N ILE A 779 21.42 19.12 3.26
CA ILE A 779 20.73 19.49 4.50
C ILE A 779 20.12 20.88 4.32
N ARG A 780 18.82 21.00 4.58
CA ARG A 780 18.12 22.29 4.54
C ARG A 780 18.52 23.17 5.72
N PRO A 781 18.49 24.51 5.56
CA PRO A 781 18.73 25.43 6.67
C PRO A 781 17.69 25.20 7.79
N ARG A 782 18.06 25.57 9.03
CA ARG A 782 17.31 25.21 10.25
C ARG A 782 15.94 25.87 10.36
N ASP A 783 15.74 27.00 9.70
CA ASP A 783 14.48 27.74 9.55
C ASP A 783 13.47 26.99 8.67
N ALA A 784 13.94 26.28 7.65
CA ALA A 784 13.12 25.45 6.76
C ALA A 784 12.67 24.11 7.38
N TRP A 785 13.00 23.84 8.65
CA TRP A 785 12.62 22.61 9.34
C TRP A 785 11.22 22.75 9.96
N SER A 786 10.39 21.71 9.81
CA SER A 786 9.12 21.64 10.53
C SER A 786 9.40 21.30 11.99
N ARG A 787 9.03 22.21 12.90
CA ARG A 787 9.09 22.01 14.36
C ARG A 787 7.69 21.95 14.95
N ARG A 788 7.40 20.92 15.74
CA ARG A 788 6.14 20.80 16.47
C ARG A 788 6.41 20.26 17.87
N THR A 789 5.81 20.88 18.88
CA THR A 789 5.80 20.32 20.23
C THR A 789 4.85 19.13 20.26
N VAL A 790 5.36 17.95 20.60
CA VAL A 790 4.62 16.67 20.56
C VAL A 790 4.60 15.93 21.90
N LEU A 791 5.50 16.30 22.81
CA LEU A 791 5.65 15.69 24.14
C LEU A 791 6.01 16.77 25.16
N PRO A 792 5.75 16.54 26.45
CA PRO A 792 6.36 17.33 27.51
C PRO A 792 7.90 17.19 27.47
N PRO A 793 8.64 18.22 27.89
CA PRO A 793 10.11 18.21 27.90
C PRO A 793 10.63 17.11 28.84
N MET A 794 11.52 16.26 28.33
CA MET A 794 12.27 15.28 29.13
C MET A 794 13.45 15.95 29.84
N ILE A 795 14.03 16.96 29.18
CA ILE A 795 15.11 17.83 29.65
C ILE A 795 14.59 19.26 29.58
N ASP A 796 14.93 20.07 30.59
CA ASP A 796 14.58 21.48 30.62
C ASP A 796 15.11 22.22 29.37
N PRO A 797 14.31 23.08 28.71
CA PRO A 797 14.75 23.84 27.54
C PRO A 797 16.00 24.71 27.78
N GLY A 798 16.21 25.23 28.99
CA GLY A 798 17.39 25.98 29.39
C GLY A 798 18.65 25.11 29.40
N VAL A 799 18.57 23.94 30.04
CA VAL A 799 19.66 22.94 30.05
C VAL A 799 20.01 22.48 28.62
N PHE A 800 19.00 22.29 27.76
CA PHE A 800 19.23 21.96 26.36
C PHE A 800 19.92 23.08 25.58
N SER A 801 19.53 24.34 25.83
CA SER A 801 20.15 25.52 25.23
C SER A 801 21.63 25.64 25.62
N GLU A 802 21.94 25.44 26.92
CA GLU A 802 23.32 25.42 27.41
C GLU A 802 24.14 24.31 26.76
N ALA A 803 23.57 23.11 26.62
CA ALA A 803 24.20 22.02 25.89
C ALA A 803 24.48 22.37 24.42
N GLN A 804 23.57 23.08 23.73
CA GLN A 804 23.81 23.54 22.35
C GLN A 804 24.93 24.57 22.30
N ALA A 805 24.89 25.61 23.15
CA ALA A 805 25.91 26.64 23.20
C ALA A 805 27.30 26.02 23.43
N ARG A 806 27.39 25.06 24.35
CA ARG A 806 28.62 24.32 24.62
C ARG A 806 29.09 23.48 23.43
N LEU A 807 28.18 22.82 22.71
CA LEU A 807 28.49 22.04 21.50
C LEU A 807 28.95 22.89 20.32
N ASP A 808 28.33 24.05 20.12
CA ASP A 808 28.57 24.92 18.97
C ASP A 808 29.81 25.81 19.18
N GLY A 809 30.21 26.02 20.44
CA GLY A 809 31.43 26.76 20.80
C GLY A 809 31.19 28.00 21.66
N ASP A 810 29.92 28.40 21.81
CA ASP A 810 29.45 29.68 22.35
C ASP A 810 29.00 29.62 23.83
N GLY A 811 29.33 28.56 24.57
CA GLY A 811 28.97 28.42 25.98
C GLY A 811 29.41 29.63 26.86
N PRO A 812 28.67 29.97 27.93
CA PRO A 812 28.75 31.25 28.66
C PRO A 812 29.97 31.42 29.60
N ARG A 813 31.13 30.88 29.24
CA ARG A 813 32.40 31.30 29.84
C ARG A 813 33.32 31.74 28.72
N ARG A 814 33.71 33.02 28.72
CA ARG A 814 34.76 33.57 27.84
C ARG A 814 35.98 32.67 27.95
N VAL A 815 36.15 31.77 26.99
CA VAL A 815 37.34 30.93 26.91
C VAL A 815 38.44 31.83 26.36
N THR A 816 39.31 32.27 27.26
CA THR A 816 40.46 33.11 26.93
C THR A 816 41.59 32.25 26.35
N ASP A 817 42.49 32.89 25.61
CA ASP A 817 43.66 32.24 25.01
C ASP A 817 44.53 31.60 26.11
N ALA A 818 44.61 32.27 27.27
CA ALA A 818 45.28 31.76 28.46
C ALA A 818 44.68 30.43 28.96
N LEU A 819 43.36 30.29 28.96
CA LEU A 819 42.67 29.06 29.39
C LEU A 819 42.91 27.91 28.40
N LEU A 820 42.92 28.20 27.09
CA LEU A 820 43.23 27.22 26.05
C LEU A 820 44.67 26.71 26.17
N LEU A 821 45.63 27.62 26.36
CA LEU A 821 47.03 27.25 26.52
C LEU A 821 47.28 26.52 27.85
N ALA A 822 46.60 26.89 28.94
CA ALA A 822 46.66 26.17 30.21
C ALA A 822 46.20 24.71 30.08
N GLU A 823 45.15 24.46 29.29
CA GLU A 823 44.67 23.10 29.03
C GLU A 823 45.68 22.28 28.21
N LEU A 824 46.31 22.87 27.19
CA LEU A 824 47.36 22.17 26.43
C LEU A 824 48.59 21.88 27.30
N ARG A 825 48.97 22.78 28.22
CA ARG A 825 50.04 22.54 29.21
C ARG A 825 49.68 21.41 30.17
N ARG A 826 48.43 21.35 30.63
CA ARG A 826 47.92 20.26 31.47
C ARG A 826 48.01 18.90 30.74
N LEU A 827 47.59 18.85 29.48
CA LEU A 827 47.69 17.64 28.66
C LEU A 827 49.15 17.24 28.41
N LEU A 828 50.05 18.21 28.21
CA LEU A 828 51.48 17.96 28.04
C LEU A 828 52.13 17.42 29.31
N ALA A 829 51.69 17.88 30.48
CA ALA A 829 52.17 17.37 31.77
C ALA A 829 51.72 15.92 32.03
N GLN A 830 50.58 15.51 31.48
CA GLN A 830 50.01 14.17 31.68
C GLN A 830 50.42 13.17 30.59
N HIS A 831 50.85 13.65 29.42
CA HIS A 831 51.13 12.82 28.26
C HIS A 831 52.39 13.29 27.53
N THR A 832 53.27 12.35 27.18
CA THR A 832 54.53 12.61 26.46
C THR A 832 54.35 13.09 25.02
N ARG A 833 53.12 13.16 24.51
CA ARG A 833 52.79 13.65 23.17
C ARG A 833 51.58 14.58 23.19
N LEU A 834 51.62 15.62 22.36
CA LEU A 834 50.44 16.43 22.04
C LEU A 834 50.10 16.30 20.55
N ASP A 835 49.01 15.61 20.24
CA ASP A 835 48.49 15.50 18.88
C ASP A 835 46.96 15.70 18.85
N ARG A 836 46.41 15.83 17.64
CA ARG A 836 44.98 16.04 17.43
C ARG A 836 44.13 14.96 18.09
N SER A 837 44.55 13.70 18.00
CA SER A 837 43.80 12.58 18.58
C SER A 837 43.78 12.67 20.10
N LEU A 838 44.91 13.03 20.72
CA LEU A 838 45.02 13.21 22.16
C LEU A 838 44.13 14.37 22.65
N VAL A 839 44.15 15.52 21.97
CA VAL A 839 43.29 16.67 22.30
C VAL A 839 41.81 16.35 22.08
N GLU A 840 41.46 15.61 21.03
CA GLU A 840 40.08 15.17 20.79
C GLU A 840 39.59 14.14 21.81
N SER A 841 40.49 13.31 22.35
CA SER A 841 40.17 12.25 23.31
C SER A 841 40.14 12.72 24.76
N PHE A 842 41.09 13.55 25.18
CA PHE A 842 41.31 13.91 26.58
C PHE A 842 41.19 15.41 26.87
N GLY A 843 41.07 16.25 25.83
CA GLY A 843 41.00 17.70 25.99
C GLY A 843 39.63 18.19 26.44
N ARG A 844 39.65 19.18 27.34
CA ARG A 844 38.44 19.90 27.80
C ARG A 844 37.78 20.73 26.69
N PHE A 845 38.55 21.19 25.71
CA PHE A 845 38.07 22.03 24.60
C PHE A 845 38.23 21.34 23.24
N ALA A 846 37.27 21.55 22.35
CA ALA A 846 37.30 21.00 20.99
C ALA A 846 38.45 21.61 20.17
N VAL A 847 39.12 20.79 19.33
CA VAL A 847 40.22 21.19 18.45
C VAL A 847 39.89 22.43 17.60
N ARG A 848 38.64 22.55 17.13
CA ARG A 848 38.18 23.71 16.35
C ARG A 848 38.40 25.04 17.07
N ARG A 849 38.32 25.11 18.41
CA ARG A 849 38.55 26.35 19.16
C ARG A 849 40.00 26.81 19.06
N TYR A 850 40.95 25.88 19.13
CA TYR A 850 42.37 26.18 18.92
C TYR A 850 42.65 26.64 17.48
N VAL A 851 41.99 26.03 16.50
CA VAL A 851 42.11 26.44 15.08
C VAL A 851 41.54 27.84 14.85
N VAL A 852 40.37 28.15 15.39
CA VAL A 852 39.75 29.47 15.23
C VAL A 852 40.56 30.56 15.94
N ARG A 853 41.13 30.27 17.11
CA ARG A 853 41.81 31.27 17.93
C ARG A 853 43.29 31.47 17.59
N PHE A 854 43.99 30.41 17.19
CA PHE A 854 45.42 30.40 16.91
C PHE A 854 45.74 30.05 15.44
N GLY A 855 44.74 29.98 14.56
CA GLY A 855 44.86 29.60 13.15
C GLY A 855 45.04 28.10 12.90
N SER A 856 45.69 27.37 13.82
CA SER A 856 45.83 25.91 13.75
C SER A 856 46.07 25.31 15.12
N LEU A 857 45.77 24.00 15.29
CA LEU A 857 46.12 23.28 16.52
C LEU A 857 47.65 23.29 16.74
N GLN A 858 48.44 23.11 15.67
CA GLN A 858 49.91 23.10 15.75
C GLN A 858 50.48 24.44 16.23
N ALA A 859 49.84 25.56 15.91
CA ALA A 859 50.26 26.88 16.39
C ALA A 859 50.00 27.04 17.89
N ALA A 860 48.84 26.59 18.39
CA ALA A 860 48.55 26.58 19.82
C ALA A 860 49.50 25.65 20.60
N ILE A 861 49.83 24.49 20.02
CA ILE A 861 50.78 23.52 20.58
C ILE A 861 52.20 24.10 20.66
N ARG A 862 52.64 24.87 19.65
CA ARG A 862 53.92 25.58 19.69
C ARG A 862 53.98 26.63 20.79
N GLN A 863 52.89 27.34 21.07
CA GLN A 863 52.83 28.33 22.15
C GLN A 863 52.94 27.72 23.55
N VAL A 864 52.73 26.41 23.70
CA VAL A 864 52.99 25.69 24.97
C VAL A 864 54.34 24.98 25.00
N GLY A 865 55.23 25.27 24.04
CA GLY A 865 56.59 24.76 24.02
C GLY A 865 56.75 23.33 23.50
N PHE A 866 55.69 22.72 22.96
CA PHE A 866 55.78 21.38 22.36
C PHE A 866 56.05 21.49 20.86
N VAL A 867 57.26 21.13 20.45
CA VAL A 867 57.65 21.04 19.04
C VAL A 867 57.71 19.56 18.65
N ARG A 868 56.78 19.15 17.80
CA ARG A 868 56.77 17.81 17.23
C ARG A 868 57.92 17.70 16.22
N ILE A 869 58.87 16.80 16.47
CA ILE A 869 59.88 16.39 15.48
C ILE A 869 59.14 15.49 14.48
N ASP A 870 58.59 16.07 13.41
CA ASP A 870 57.91 15.30 12.37
C ASP A 870 58.93 14.57 11.48
N ARG A 871 58.95 13.24 11.56
CA ARG A 871 59.65 12.35 10.62
C ARG A 871 58.95 12.24 9.24
N ASP A 872 57.83 12.94 9.03
CA ASP A 872 57.01 12.87 7.79
C ASP A 872 57.33 13.96 6.75
N ARG A 873 58.48 14.62 6.86
CA ARG A 873 58.89 15.73 5.98
C ARG A 873 59.44 15.30 4.60
N GLN A 874 59.09 14.11 4.10
CA GLN A 874 59.52 13.63 2.77
C GLN A 874 58.57 14.01 1.60
N ASN A 875 57.40 14.60 1.87
CA ASN A 875 56.40 14.87 0.81
C ASN A 875 56.12 16.36 0.54
N SER A 876 57.08 17.24 0.79
CA SER A 876 56.91 18.70 0.58
C SER A 876 57.93 19.36 -0.36
N GLU A 877 58.71 18.60 -1.12
CA GLU A 877 59.37 19.16 -2.30
C GLU A 877 58.46 19.01 -3.52
N PRO A 878 58.18 20.10 -4.26
CA PRO A 878 57.43 20.00 -5.51
C PRO A 878 58.22 19.12 -6.48
N LEU A 879 57.66 17.97 -6.84
CA LEU A 879 58.19 17.15 -7.93
C LEU A 879 58.11 17.98 -9.22
N ASP A 880 59.23 18.07 -9.94
CA ASP A 880 59.26 18.74 -11.23
C ASP A 880 58.30 18.07 -12.23
N ASN A 881 57.91 18.82 -13.25
CA ASN A 881 56.89 18.37 -14.20
C ASN A 881 57.30 17.09 -14.95
N GLU A 882 58.60 16.88 -15.20
CA GLU A 882 59.09 15.71 -15.92
C GLU A 882 59.10 14.45 -15.05
N THR A 883 59.47 14.58 -13.78
CA THR A 883 59.43 13.51 -12.79
C THR A 883 58.01 13.03 -12.55
N VAL A 884 57.03 13.95 -12.52
CA VAL A 884 55.61 13.60 -12.46
C VAL A 884 55.16 12.79 -13.68
N LYS A 885 55.53 13.21 -14.89
CA LYS A 885 55.21 12.49 -16.14
C LYS A 885 55.84 11.10 -16.16
N ILE A 886 57.11 10.97 -15.77
CA ILE A 886 57.83 9.69 -15.69
C ILE A 886 57.10 8.72 -14.75
N ARG A 887 56.73 9.18 -13.55
CA ARG A 887 56.01 8.35 -12.56
C ARG A 887 54.62 7.95 -13.06
N LEU A 888 53.90 8.85 -13.74
CA LEU A 888 52.59 8.53 -14.33
C LEU A 888 52.70 7.53 -15.49
N ARG A 889 53.71 7.66 -16.37
CA ARG A 889 53.99 6.67 -17.45
C ARG A 889 54.33 5.30 -16.87
N ARG A 890 55.10 5.26 -15.78
CA ARG A 890 55.39 4.02 -15.06
C ARG A 890 54.12 3.38 -14.49
N ILE A 891 53.25 4.14 -13.82
CA ILE A 891 51.98 3.62 -13.30
C ILE A 891 51.08 3.12 -14.44
N LEU A 892 51.06 3.83 -15.58
CA LEU A 892 50.32 3.41 -16.76
C LEU A 892 50.85 2.07 -17.31
N LYS A 893 52.17 1.88 -17.34
CA LYS A 893 52.80 0.61 -17.72
C LYS A 893 52.50 -0.52 -16.74
N GLU A 894 52.50 -0.24 -15.44
CA GLU A 894 52.19 -1.22 -14.37
C GLU A 894 50.71 -1.65 -14.36
N THR A 895 49.78 -0.76 -14.72
CA THR A 895 48.35 -0.98 -14.46
C THR A 895 47.47 -0.98 -15.71
N GLY A 896 48.01 -0.61 -16.88
CA GLY A 896 47.30 -0.52 -18.15
C GLY A 896 46.24 0.59 -18.25
N HIS A 897 46.00 1.35 -17.17
CA HIS A 897 45.04 2.45 -17.14
C HIS A 897 45.39 3.47 -16.06
N LEU A 898 45.01 4.74 -16.25
CA LEU A 898 45.10 5.78 -15.22
C LEU A 898 43.70 6.22 -14.81
N SER A 899 43.51 6.42 -13.50
CA SER A 899 42.28 7.00 -12.95
C SER A 899 42.60 7.92 -11.78
N VAL A 900 41.73 8.93 -11.55
CA VAL A 900 41.86 9.85 -10.40
C VAL A 900 41.95 9.09 -9.07
N ALA A 901 41.19 8.00 -8.92
CA ALA A 901 41.23 7.19 -7.72
C ALA A 901 42.56 6.42 -7.56
N LEU A 902 43.17 5.96 -8.66
CA LEU A 902 44.47 5.29 -8.64
C LEU A 902 45.59 6.29 -8.30
N ILE A 903 45.56 7.47 -8.93
CA ILE A 903 46.51 8.57 -8.70
C ILE A 903 46.46 9.02 -7.23
N ASN A 904 45.26 9.23 -6.69
CA ASN A 904 45.08 9.67 -5.30
C ASN A 904 45.42 8.60 -4.25
N ARG A 905 45.54 7.32 -4.64
CA ARG A 905 45.97 6.24 -3.75
C ARG A 905 47.47 6.07 -3.69
N ARG A 906 48.20 6.64 -4.65
CA ARG A 906 49.66 6.56 -4.74
C ARG A 906 50.26 7.68 -3.88
N GLY A 907 51.08 7.29 -2.90
CA GLY A 907 51.75 8.22 -1.99
C GLY A 907 53.04 8.83 -2.56
N ASP A 908 53.50 8.32 -3.70
CA ASP A 908 54.71 8.70 -4.43
C ASP A 908 54.47 9.76 -5.52
N ILE A 909 53.24 10.26 -5.69
CA ILE A 909 52.92 11.33 -6.65
C ILE A 909 51.94 12.34 -6.03
N PRO A 910 51.91 13.60 -6.50
CA PRO A 910 50.92 14.58 -6.05
C PRO A 910 49.49 14.12 -6.41
N CYS A 911 48.52 14.46 -5.57
CA CYS A 911 47.14 14.07 -5.82
C CYS A 911 46.58 14.77 -7.09
N ALA A 912 45.54 14.19 -7.69
CA ALA A 912 44.96 14.66 -8.95
C ALA A 912 44.41 16.09 -8.89
N ALA A 913 44.11 16.62 -7.69
CA ALA A 913 43.72 18.01 -7.51
C ALA A 913 44.92 18.97 -7.65
N THR A 914 46.08 18.58 -7.13
CA THR A 914 47.34 19.31 -7.28
C THR A 914 47.83 19.24 -8.73
N LEU A 915 47.78 18.07 -9.35
CA LEU A 915 48.16 17.89 -10.75
C LEU A 915 47.30 18.73 -11.71
N ARG A 916 45.99 18.86 -11.45
CA ARG A 916 45.12 19.77 -12.22
C ARG A 916 45.52 21.22 -12.12
N LYS A 917 45.98 21.66 -10.94
CA LYS A 917 46.45 23.05 -10.77
C LYS A 917 47.79 23.26 -11.47
N GLN A 918 48.67 22.25 -11.45
CA GLN A 918 50.02 22.32 -12.02
C GLN A 918 50.04 22.21 -13.56
N PHE A 919 49.14 21.43 -14.16
CA PHE A 919 49.07 21.18 -15.61
C PHE A 919 47.81 21.76 -16.28
N GLY A 920 46.99 22.53 -15.55
CA GLY A 920 45.74 23.14 -16.02
C GLY A 920 44.56 22.17 -16.07
N SER A 921 44.72 21.02 -16.74
CA SER A 921 43.69 19.97 -16.81
C SER A 921 44.30 18.56 -16.75
N MET A 922 43.49 17.58 -16.36
CA MET A 922 43.92 16.18 -16.43
C MET A 922 44.10 15.72 -17.87
N ASP A 923 43.28 16.24 -18.79
CA ASP A 923 43.31 15.84 -20.19
C ASP A 923 44.58 16.33 -20.88
N ALA A 924 45.03 17.57 -20.58
CA ALA A 924 46.31 18.10 -21.04
C ALA A 924 47.50 17.30 -20.50
N LEU A 925 47.43 16.86 -19.23
CA LEU A 925 48.44 15.99 -18.64
C LEU A 925 48.43 14.59 -19.28
N TYR A 926 47.26 14.04 -19.58
CA TYR A 926 47.10 12.74 -20.26
C TYR A 926 47.64 12.75 -21.68
N GLU A 927 47.39 13.82 -22.43
CA GLU A 927 47.96 14.05 -23.75
C GLU A 927 49.49 14.08 -23.70
N GLN A 928 50.08 14.81 -22.76
CA GLN A 928 51.53 14.90 -22.58
C GLN A 928 52.21 13.57 -22.18
N ILE A 929 51.47 12.60 -21.65
CA ILE A 929 51.98 11.26 -21.32
C ILE A 929 51.53 10.17 -22.30
N GLY A 930 50.82 10.53 -23.39
CA GLY A 930 50.35 9.59 -24.40
C GLY A 930 49.19 8.69 -23.95
N TYR A 931 48.35 9.16 -23.00
CA TYR A 931 47.16 8.46 -22.54
C TYR A 931 45.90 9.02 -23.22
N PRO A 932 44.97 8.18 -23.73
CA PRO A 932 43.81 8.65 -24.49
C PRO A 932 42.95 9.60 -23.65
N THR A 933 42.52 10.71 -24.25
CA THR A 933 41.61 11.70 -23.63
C THR A 933 40.12 11.36 -23.86
N ASP A 934 39.81 10.46 -24.81
CA ASP A 934 38.46 9.92 -25.00
C ASP A 934 38.02 9.06 -23.81
N ARG A 935 36.89 9.44 -23.21
CA ARG A 935 36.35 8.81 -22.01
C ARG A 935 35.84 7.39 -22.27
N ALA A 936 35.33 7.10 -23.47
CA ALA A 936 34.89 5.75 -23.84
C ALA A 936 36.10 4.79 -23.91
N GLU A 937 37.17 5.22 -24.56
CA GLU A 937 38.42 4.47 -24.63
C GLU A 937 39.11 4.27 -23.26
N GLN A 938 39.17 5.32 -22.42
CA GLN A 938 39.66 5.20 -21.04
C GLN A 938 38.87 4.17 -20.22
N MET A 939 37.54 4.13 -20.38
CA MET A 939 36.68 3.14 -19.72
C MET A 939 36.92 1.72 -20.24
N ARG A 940 37.10 1.54 -21.55
CA ARG A 940 37.45 0.24 -22.16
C ARG A 940 38.75 -0.32 -21.55
N ARG A 941 39.81 0.49 -21.48
CA ARG A 941 41.11 0.09 -20.90
C ARG A 941 41.03 -0.21 -19.41
N ALA A 942 40.27 0.58 -18.64
CA ALA A 942 40.03 0.33 -17.22
C ALA A 942 39.28 -0.98 -16.97
N TRP A 943 38.34 -1.36 -17.84
CA TRP A 943 37.59 -2.61 -17.73
C TRP A 943 38.40 -3.82 -18.18
N ALA A 944 39.24 -3.68 -19.21
CA ALA A 944 40.18 -4.73 -19.63
C ALA A 944 41.17 -5.08 -18.50
N SER A 945 41.77 -4.07 -17.85
CA SER A 945 42.70 -4.28 -16.72
C SER A 945 42.03 -4.95 -15.51
N ARG A 946 40.76 -4.64 -15.22
CA ARG A 946 39.98 -5.32 -14.16
C ARG A 946 39.66 -6.77 -14.50
N ARG A 947 39.34 -7.08 -15.77
CA ARG A 947 39.13 -8.46 -16.23
C ARG A 947 40.41 -9.29 -16.11
N ALA A 948 41.56 -8.73 -16.51
CA ALA A 948 42.85 -9.40 -16.39
C ALA A 948 43.23 -9.71 -14.92
N ARG A 949 42.98 -8.78 -13.98
CA ARG A 949 43.20 -9.02 -12.55
C ARG A 949 42.23 -10.01 -11.91
N ALA A 950 40.99 -10.08 -12.41
CA ALA A 950 40.02 -11.06 -11.93
C ALA A 950 40.35 -12.49 -12.42
N ALA A 951 41.05 -12.62 -13.56
CA ALA A 951 41.47 -13.90 -14.10
C ALA A 951 42.78 -14.45 -13.48
N GLY A 952 43.64 -13.60 -12.91
CA GLY A 952 44.89 -13.99 -12.24
C GLY A 952 44.81 -14.11 -10.71
N GLY A 953 43.59 -14.25 -10.16
CA GLY A 953 43.31 -14.16 -8.72
C GLY A 953 43.09 -15.49 -7.99
N ASP A 954 43.51 -16.63 -8.56
CA ASP A 954 43.64 -17.91 -7.87
C ASP A 954 45.13 -18.24 -7.73
N GLY A 955 45.75 -17.74 -6.66
CA GLY A 955 47.17 -17.99 -6.38
C GLY A 955 47.84 -16.94 -5.50
N ALA A 956 47.32 -16.74 -4.28
CA ALA A 956 48.07 -16.26 -3.11
C ALA A 956 47.25 -16.53 -1.84
#